data_AF-A0A261V121-F1
#
_entry.id   AF-A0A261V121-F1
#
_cell.length_a   1.000
_cell.length_b   1.000
_cell.length_c   1.000
_cell.angle_alpha   90.00
_cell.angle_beta   90.00
_cell.angle_gamma   90.00
#
_symmetry.space_group_name_H-M   'P 1'
#
loop_
_entity.id
_entity.type
_entity.pdbx_description
1 polymer ?
#
loop_
_entity_poly.entity_id
_entity_poly.type
_entity_poly.pdbx_seq_one_letter_code
_entity_poly.pdbx_strand_id
1 'polypeptide(L)'
;MDRRNFIKWSSFLTVSVAMTGTLTACGGDNNDSGNDSSSETAPAGPGNPAPVSFAQGVASGDPRSDSIILWTRVEGANGTDPVKVIVQVATDDTFSALLVNDTIEADPSWDYTVRHKVVGLEPTTTYFYRFVAGTVTSMAGRTKTAPADGAGVAQLKFAFIACQDWNANHWAAFGEMLNEDLDFVVHLGDYIYESLPARVLTGQTEKTHAPLVLPNGTKLDDGSVYATTVADYRALYKSYRSDPRLQALHARFPMIAIWDDHEFSDDAWQDHQTYTATDDETEQLARRRSASQAWFEFMPADVTLDLNNPSFENIQIYRSFTFGSLATLVMTDERLYRDDHVIPESATGGFLGSRYLVGRDTLAAAEQAKIAAGGTQSMLGSTQLAWWKDQMLASKPKTAWRLWGNEVSLLRMQVDGQEAVVQLVTDAIVATDPGDLAPLRNTAILPAVRQDIQAIKTSGTLPGAFTAIHALFDTAFGVDAVNASVAAINAMLPPVSFLNVILFDADQWDGYNAERKDMMAFLKNNTIPNVVALTGDIHAFFSGPVMDDFDASSPTPVMVDLVTAGVSSTSLFRFYVDEVHAQPSLAGLQPLVYQNVTNKLNGTMSTFNAWLKYVDTDAQGYAVVTLTADRLTCDFRKMKPLVNGELPAAPAVAGTTTVTVDTGVPAVNLAV
;
A
#
# COMPACT_ATOMS: atom_id res chain seq x y z
N MET A 1 -19.58 22.30 -27.39
CA MET A 1 -19.60 22.03 -25.93
C MET A 1 -20.93 22.49 -25.38
N ASP A 2 -21.84 21.55 -25.13
CA ASP A 2 -23.16 21.85 -24.60
C ASP A 2 -23.06 22.07 -23.08
N ARG A 3 -23.19 23.34 -22.66
CA ARG A 3 -23.11 23.78 -21.26
C ARG A 3 -24.13 23.08 -20.35
N ARG A 4 -25.19 22.48 -20.89
CA ARG A 4 -26.23 21.79 -20.11
C ARG A 4 -25.83 20.38 -19.65
N ASN A 5 -24.88 19.73 -20.31
CA ASN A 5 -24.37 18.42 -19.89
C ASN A 5 -23.16 18.53 -18.95
N PHE A 6 -22.39 19.62 -19.02
CA PHE A 6 -21.29 19.89 -18.08
C PHE A 6 -21.80 20.08 -16.63
N ILE A 7 -22.96 20.73 -16.45
CA ILE A 7 -23.53 21.04 -15.12
C ILE A 7 -24.16 19.81 -14.44
N LYS A 8 -24.56 18.78 -15.19
CA LYS A 8 -25.22 17.58 -14.61
C LYS A 8 -24.25 16.58 -13.97
N TRP A 9 -22.96 16.70 -14.25
CA TRP A 9 -21.92 15.79 -13.73
C TRP A 9 -20.83 16.53 -12.94
N SER A 10 -20.84 17.88 -12.96
CA SER A 10 -20.02 18.72 -12.08
C SER A 10 -20.63 18.95 -10.68
N SER A 11 -21.73 18.27 -10.33
CA SER A 11 -22.48 18.50 -9.07
C SER A 11 -22.01 17.62 -7.90
N PHE A 12 -21.19 16.61 -8.13
CA PHE A 12 -20.76 15.69 -7.06
C PHE A 12 -19.73 16.30 -6.11
N LEU A 13 -18.79 17.10 -6.62
CA LEU A 13 -17.89 17.92 -5.81
C LEU A 13 -18.48 19.31 -5.68
N THR A 14 -18.88 19.69 -4.48
CA THR A 14 -19.39 21.03 -4.17
C THR A 14 -18.28 21.91 -3.58
N VAL A 15 -18.40 23.24 -3.68
CA VAL A 15 -17.35 24.17 -3.22
C VAL A 15 -17.97 25.31 -2.41
N SER A 16 -17.40 25.60 -1.24
CA SER A 16 -17.72 26.77 -0.42
C SER A 16 -16.48 27.61 -0.14
N VAL A 17 -16.67 28.91 0.03
CA VAL A 17 -15.62 29.85 0.44
C VAL A 17 -15.79 30.15 1.92
N ALA A 18 -14.77 29.89 2.73
CA ALA A 18 -14.76 30.30 4.13
C ALA A 18 -14.77 31.84 4.20
N MET A 19 -15.79 32.41 4.86
CA MET A 19 -15.94 33.85 5.00
C MET A 19 -15.47 34.29 6.39
N THR A 20 -14.40 35.08 6.45
CA THR A 20 -13.96 35.75 7.68
C THR A 20 -14.76 37.05 7.88
N GLY A 21 -16.06 36.90 8.14
CA GLY A 21 -16.95 38.05 8.38
C GLY A 21 -18.36 37.60 8.75
N THR A 22 -18.77 37.92 9.98
CA THR A 22 -20.12 37.65 10.48
C THR A 22 -21.16 38.49 9.73
N LEU A 23 -21.78 37.93 8.70
CA LEU A 23 -23.12 38.33 8.29
C LEU A 23 -24.12 37.38 8.96
N THR A 24 -24.44 37.70 10.21
CA THR A 24 -25.57 37.10 10.92
C THR A 24 -26.86 37.50 10.18
N ALA A 25 -27.33 36.66 9.27
CA ALA A 25 -28.64 36.83 8.66
C ALA A 25 -29.71 36.30 9.64
N CYS A 26 -30.29 37.20 10.44
CA CYS A 26 -31.51 36.91 11.20
C CYS A 26 -32.70 36.81 10.24
N GLY A 27 -33.07 35.59 9.84
CA GLY A 27 -34.34 35.30 9.17
C GLY A 27 -35.43 35.06 10.21
N GLY A 28 -36.39 35.97 10.29
CA GLY A 28 -37.38 36.07 11.37
C GLY A 28 -38.49 35.02 11.38
N ASP A 29 -38.97 34.77 12.61
CA ASP A 29 -40.15 33.99 12.97
C ASP A 29 -41.43 34.53 12.31
N ASN A 30 -42.29 33.61 11.86
CA ASN A 30 -43.73 33.83 11.79
C ASN A 30 -44.44 32.63 12.41
N ASN A 31 -44.94 32.85 13.63
CA ASN A 31 -45.99 32.04 14.26
C ASN A 31 -47.28 32.19 13.47
N ASP A 32 -47.92 31.08 13.12
CA ASP A 32 -49.37 31.07 13.00
C ASP A 32 -49.94 29.79 13.62
N SER A 33 -50.83 30.01 14.59
CA SER A 33 -51.45 29.00 15.43
C SER A 33 -52.83 28.64 14.87
N GLY A 34 -53.00 27.39 14.42
CA GLY A 34 -54.29 26.83 14.05
C GLY A 34 -54.44 25.42 14.61
N ASN A 35 -55.14 25.30 15.74
CA ASN A 35 -55.57 24.04 16.33
C ASN A 35 -56.90 23.65 15.68
N ASP A 36 -56.96 22.51 15.00
CA ASP A 36 -58.22 21.82 14.74
C ASP A 36 -58.06 20.31 14.89
N SER A 37 -58.98 19.73 15.65
CA SER A 37 -58.98 18.35 16.09
C SER A 37 -60.06 17.57 15.35
N SER A 38 -59.67 16.57 14.56
CA SER A 38 -60.59 15.51 14.14
C SER A 38 -59.84 14.21 13.89
N SER A 39 -60.21 13.18 14.66
CA SER A 39 -59.72 11.82 14.50
C SER A 39 -60.39 11.14 13.31
N GLU A 40 -59.61 10.77 12.30
CA GLU A 40 -59.98 9.71 11.36
C GLU A 40 -58.79 8.76 11.17
N THR A 41 -59.07 7.47 11.35
CA THR A 41 -58.13 6.37 11.19
C THR A 41 -57.79 6.17 9.72
N ALA A 42 -56.55 6.49 9.33
CA ALA A 42 -56.01 6.26 7.99
C ALA A 42 -55.31 4.88 7.88
N PRO A 43 -55.25 4.27 6.67
CA PRO A 43 -54.69 2.94 6.46
C PRO A 43 -53.15 2.96 6.59
N ALA A 44 -52.56 1.80 6.93
CA ALA A 44 -51.12 1.62 7.03
C ALA A 44 -50.40 2.03 5.73
N GLY A 45 -49.67 3.15 5.79
CA GLY A 45 -48.80 3.66 4.73
C GLY A 45 -47.46 2.91 4.65
N PRO A 46 -46.66 3.17 3.60
CA PRO A 46 -45.34 2.58 3.43
C PRO A 46 -44.45 2.96 4.62
N GLY A 47 -43.67 2.00 5.14
CA GLY A 47 -42.91 2.15 6.37
C GLY A 47 -42.10 3.46 6.41
N ASN A 48 -42.10 4.12 7.56
CA ASN A 48 -41.24 5.28 7.80
C ASN A 48 -39.81 4.95 7.36
N PRO A 49 -39.16 5.78 6.53
CA PRO A 49 -37.74 5.61 6.27
C PRO A 49 -37.00 5.62 7.61
N ALA A 50 -35.97 4.77 7.74
CA ALA A 50 -35.12 4.77 8.92
C ALA A 50 -34.60 6.20 9.18
N PRO A 51 -34.44 6.62 10.44
CA PRO A 51 -33.83 7.91 10.72
C PRO A 51 -32.45 7.97 10.07
N VAL A 52 -32.19 9.03 9.29
CA VAL A 52 -30.91 9.23 8.60
C VAL A 52 -29.75 9.20 9.60
N SER A 53 -28.58 8.71 9.20
CA SER A 53 -27.39 8.67 10.07
C SER A 53 -26.09 8.85 9.28
N PHE A 54 -24.98 9.06 9.99
CA PHE A 54 -23.63 9.17 9.42
C PHE A 54 -22.79 7.94 9.80
N ALA A 55 -23.25 6.75 9.38
CA ALA A 55 -22.71 5.46 9.83
C ALA A 55 -21.25 5.20 9.43
N GLN A 56 -20.74 5.88 8.39
CA GLN A 56 -19.34 5.79 7.95
C GLN A 56 -18.47 6.95 8.46
N GLY A 57 -18.99 7.77 9.39
CA GLY A 57 -18.28 8.88 9.99
C GLY A 57 -18.07 10.08 9.05
N VAL A 58 -17.00 10.82 9.32
CA VAL A 58 -16.58 11.99 8.55
C VAL A 58 -15.10 11.88 8.23
N ALA A 59 -14.64 12.51 7.15
CA ALA A 59 -13.24 12.56 6.79
C ALA A 59 -12.86 13.93 6.21
N SER A 60 -11.58 14.25 6.27
CA SER A 60 -11.00 15.36 5.53
C SER A 60 -9.74 14.92 4.80
N GLY A 61 -9.35 15.62 3.74
CA GLY A 61 -8.19 15.22 2.96
C GLY A 61 -7.65 16.28 2.03
N ASP A 62 -6.52 15.94 1.42
CA ASP A 62 -5.75 16.77 0.50
C ASP A 62 -5.54 18.21 1.00
N PRO A 63 -4.86 18.40 2.15
CA PRO A 63 -4.61 19.71 2.72
C PRO A 63 -3.80 20.58 1.77
N ARG A 64 -4.38 21.73 1.42
CA ARG A 64 -3.70 22.85 0.76
C ARG A 64 -3.54 24.00 1.74
N SER A 65 -2.76 25.01 1.36
CA SER A 65 -2.58 26.19 2.19
C SER A 65 -3.87 26.95 2.43
N ASP A 66 -4.82 26.86 1.52
CA ASP A 66 -6.07 27.62 1.53
C ASP A 66 -7.32 26.74 1.33
N SER A 67 -7.18 25.41 1.26
CA SER A 67 -8.31 24.52 1.04
C SER A 67 -8.20 23.14 1.66
N ILE A 68 -9.35 22.52 1.90
CA ILE A 68 -9.52 21.14 2.38
C ILE A 68 -10.71 20.47 1.68
N ILE A 69 -10.62 19.17 1.40
CA ILE A 69 -11.78 18.33 1.07
C ILE A 69 -12.41 17.82 2.36
N LEU A 70 -13.73 17.95 2.49
CA LEU A 70 -14.56 17.35 3.53
C LEU A 70 -15.43 16.25 2.94
N TRP A 71 -15.60 15.17 3.68
CA TRP A 71 -16.32 13.99 3.23
C TRP A 71 -17.23 13.42 4.32
N THR A 72 -18.39 12.90 3.91
CA THR A 72 -19.24 12.00 4.72
C THR A 72 -20.15 11.17 3.82
N ARG A 73 -20.94 10.26 4.40
CA ARG A 73 -22.02 9.53 3.73
C ARG A 73 -23.28 9.52 4.58
N VAL A 74 -24.43 9.76 3.95
CA VAL A 74 -25.73 9.69 4.62
C VAL A 74 -26.35 8.30 4.43
N GLU A 75 -26.58 7.60 5.54
CA GLU A 75 -27.24 6.29 5.60
C GLU A 75 -28.73 6.43 5.92
N GLY A 76 -29.56 5.47 5.47
CA GLY A 76 -31.01 5.45 5.77
C GLY A 76 -31.90 6.29 4.84
N ALA A 77 -31.37 6.77 3.71
CA ALA A 77 -32.14 7.48 2.68
C ALA A 77 -33.04 6.53 1.85
N ASN A 78 -34.05 7.08 1.16
CA ASN A 78 -35.08 6.31 0.45
C ASN A 78 -34.63 5.68 -0.88
N GLY A 79 -33.38 5.91 -1.29
CA GLY A 79 -32.82 5.39 -2.55
C GLY A 79 -33.22 6.16 -3.82
N THR A 80 -34.06 7.19 -3.71
CA THR A 80 -34.61 7.91 -4.88
C THR A 80 -34.36 9.41 -4.88
N ASP A 81 -34.47 10.07 -3.73
CA ASP A 81 -34.39 11.54 -3.64
C ASP A 81 -33.10 11.99 -2.96
N PRO A 82 -32.42 13.05 -3.44
CA PRO A 82 -31.28 13.61 -2.75
C PRO A 82 -31.61 14.04 -1.31
N VAL A 83 -30.67 13.84 -0.39
CA VAL A 83 -30.79 14.29 1.00
C VAL A 83 -30.08 15.63 1.18
N LYS A 84 -30.78 16.63 1.72
CA LYS A 84 -30.17 17.90 2.10
C LYS A 84 -29.26 17.72 3.31
N VAL A 85 -28.01 18.16 3.17
CA VAL A 85 -27.00 18.14 4.22
C VAL A 85 -26.45 19.55 4.40
N ILE A 86 -26.40 20.03 5.63
CA ILE A 86 -25.71 21.28 5.96
C ILE A 86 -24.28 20.95 6.33
N VAL A 87 -23.30 21.54 5.63
CA VAL A 87 -21.88 21.48 6.00
C VAL A 87 -21.53 22.70 6.85
N GLN A 88 -20.93 22.45 8.01
CA GLN A 88 -20.50 23.49 8.94
C GLN A 88 -19.00 23.42 9.16
N VAL A 89 -18.32 24.57 9.12
CA VAL A 89 -16.90 24.71 9.43
C VAL A 89 -16.70 25.84 10.43
N ALA A 90 -15.86 25.65 11.42
CA ALA A 90 -15.57 26.61 12.48
C ALA A 90 -14.08 26.56 12.88
N THR A 91 -13.63 27.58 13.62
CA THR A 91 -12.28 27.64 14.20
C THR A 91 -12.20 26.96 15.58
N ASP A 92 -13.33 26.54 16.14
CA ASP A 92 -13.43 25.91 17.46
C ASP A 92 -14.37 24.69 17.43
N ASP A 93 -14.18 23.77 18.39
CA ASP A 93 -14.91 22.50 18.48
C ASP A 93 -16.34 22.65 19.04
N THR A 94 -16.68 23.82 19.58
CA THR A 94 -18.04 24.15 20.02
C THR A 94 -18.91 24.72 18.90
N PHE A 95 -18.31 25.00 17.73
CA PHE A 95 -18.95 25.64 16.58
C PHE A 95 -19.59 26.99 16.95
N SER A 96 -18.89 27.78 17.77
CA SER A 96 -19.41 29.05 18.30
C SER A 96 -19.60 30.12 17.21
N ALA A 97 -18.75 30.10 16.19
CA ALA A 97 -18.83 30.93 15.00
C ALA A 97 -18.55 30.09 13.74
N LEU A 98 -19.50 30.07 12.81
CA LEU A 98 -19.41 29.30 11.58
C LEU A 98 -18.77 30.13 10.47
N LEU A 99 -17.71 29.61 9.87
CA LEU A 99 -17.08 30.12 8.64
C LEU A 99 -17.80 29.64 7.38
N VAL A 100 -18.41 28.45 7.47
CA VAL A 100 -19.24 27.83 6.42
C VAL A 100 -20.48 27.27 7.11
N ASN A 101 -21.65 27.46 6.51
CA ASN A 101 -22.93 26.91 6.95
C ASN A 101 -23.86 26.69 5.74
N ASP A 102 -23.37 25.93 4.78
CA ASP A 102 -23.99 25.82 3.46
C ASP A 102 -24.81 24.55 3.34
N THR A 103 -25.93 24.62 2.62
CA THR A 103 -26.74 23.45 2.30
C THR A 103 -26.29 22.85 0.96
N ILE A 104 -25.96 21.57 0.99
CA ILE A 104 -25.59 20.74 -0.16
C ILE A 104 -26.51 19.51 -0.24
N GLU A 105 -26.37 18.72 -1.30
CA GLU A 105 -27.19 17.54 -1.53
C GLU A 105 -26.31 16.27 -1.59
N ALA A 106 -26.71 15.24 -0.84
CA ALA A 106 -26.19 13.90 -0.97
C ALA A 106 -27.08 13.13 -1.96
N ASP A 107 -26.54 12.79 -3.13
CA ASP A 107 -27.31 12.21 -4.25
C ASP A 107 -27.27 10.66 -4.23
N PRO A 108 -28.40 9.97 -4.43
CA PRO A 108 -28.44 8.50 -4.50
C PRO A 108 -27.52 7.89 -5.57
N SER A 109 -27.29 8.58 -6.68
CA SER A 109 -26.42 8.08 -7.77
C SER A 109 -24.97 7.91 -7.33
N TRP A 110 -24.56 8.60 -6.28
CA TRP A 110 -23.23 8.54 -5.65
C TRP A 110 -23.27 7.91 -4.25
N ASP A 111 -24.22 7.00 -4.02
CA ASP A 111 -24.45 6.30 -2.74
C ASP A 111 -24.58 7.26 -1.54
N TYR A 112 -25.19 8.43 -1.77
CA TYR A 112 -25.38 9.47 -0.75
C TYR A 112 -24.07 9.93 -0.08
N THR A 113 -22.95 9.78 -0.78
CA THR A 113 -21.67 10.37 -0.35
C THR A 113 -21.68 11.87 -0.64
N VAL A 114 -20.98 12.60 0.21
CA VAL A 114 -20.74 14.04 0.08
C VAL A 114 -19.24 14.23 -0.07
N ARG A 115 -18.84 14.96 -1.12
CA ARG A 115 -17.49 15.51 -1.27
C ARG A 115 -17.60 17.02 -1.42
N HIS A 116 -16.98 17.74 -0.50
CA HIS A 116 -17.13 19.19 -0.39
C HIS A 116 -15.79 19.87 -0.19
N LYS A 117 -15.37 20.69 -1.14
CA LYS A 117 -14.13 21.48 -1.05
C LYS A 117 -14.40 22.82 -0.38
N VAL A 118 -13.70 23.10 0.70
CA VAL A 118 -13.72 24.42 1.34
C VAL A 118 -12.46 25.15 0.94
N VAL A 119 -12.61 26.36 0.39
CA VAL A 119 -11.50 27.24 -0.05
C VAL A 119 -11.47 28.54 0.75
N GLY A 120 -10.40 29.32 0.63
CA GLY A 120 -10.25 30.60 1.33
C GLY A 120 -9.94 30.43 2.82
N LEU A 121 -9.38 29.28 3.20
CA LEU A 121 -8.92 29.01 4.56
C LEU A 121 -7.55 29.65 4.80
N GLU A 122 -7.22 29.88 6.06
CA GLU A 122 -5.89 30.36 6.45
C GLU A 122 -4.90 29.19 6.48
N PRO A 123 -3.64 29.38 6.05
CA PRO A 123 -2.60 28.34 6.13
C PRO A 123 -2.27 27.92 7.57
N THR A 124 -1.77 26.70 7.74
CA THR A 124 -1.32 26.14 9.05
C THR A 124 -2.36 26.26 10.17
N THR A 125 -3.65 26.23 9.81
CA THR A 125 -4.75 26.50 10.74
C THR A 125 -5.57 25.25 10.96
N THR A 126 -5.87 24.97 12.23
CA THR A 126 -6.79 23.89 12.61
C THR A 126 -8.23 24.38 12.49
N TYR A 127 -9.07 23.61 11.82
CA TYR A 127 -10.50 23.83 11.71
C TYR A 127 -11.28 22.63 12.21
N PHE A 128 -12.52 22.87 12.62
CA PHE A 128 -13.49 21.86 13.00
C PHE A 128 -14.65 21.87 12.01
N TYR A 129 -15.17 20.70 11.68
CA TYR A 129 -16.25 20.56 10.72
C TYR A 129 -17.26 19.50 11.13
N ARG A 130 -18.50 19.63 10.68
CA ARG A 130 -19.56 18.64 10.88
C ARG A 130 -20.62 18.74 9.79
N PHE A 131 -21.44 17.70 9.68
CA PHE A 131 -22.57 17.63 8.77
C PHE A 131 -23.88 17.49 9.54
N VAL A 132 -24.95 18.10 9.03
CA VAL A 132 -26.29 18.04 9.63
C VAL A 132 -27.30 17.63 8.58
N ALA A 133 -28.02 16.53 8.81
CA ALA A 133 -29.11 16.05 7.97
C ALA A 133 -30.40 15.99 8.80
N GLY A 134 -31.33 16.92 8.53
CA GLY A 134 -32.52 17.09 9.37
C GLY A 134 -32.14 17.47 10.81
N THR A 135 -32.47 16.60 11.77
CA THR A 135 -32.11 16.78 13.19
C THR A 135 -30.86 16.01 13.61
N VAL A 136 -30.24 15.25 12.69
CA VAL A 136 -29.09 14.39 12.99
C VAL A 136 -27.81 15.12 12.63
N THR A 137 -26.88 15.18 13.58
CA THR A 137 -25.55 15.78 13.41
C THR A 137 -24.50 14.68 13.39
N SER A 138 -23.54 14.76 12.48
CA SER A 138 -22.41 13.84 12.42
C SER A 138 -21.51 13.99 13.66
N MET A 139 -20.57 13.07 13.85
CA MET A 139 -19.43 13.37 14.70
C MET A 139 -18.69 14.62 14.17
N ALA A 140 -18.09 15.39 15.08
CA ALA A 140 -17.24 16.51 14.69
C ALA A 140 -15.89 15.98 14.19
N GLY A 141 -15.45 16.48 13.04
CA GLY A 141 -14.11 16.28 12.53
C GLY A 141 -13.20 17.48 12.82
N ARG A 142 -11.90 17.24 12.80
CA ARG A 142 -10.81 18.20 12.89
C ARG A 142 -9.93 18.05 11.66
N THR A 143 -9.50 19.15 11.10
CA THR A 143 -8.59 19.19 9.95
C THR A 143 -7.54 20.29 10.12
N LYS A 144 -6.46 20.26 9.33
CA LYS A 144 -5.39 21.26 9.35
C LYS A 144 -4.97 21.59 7.91
N THR A 145 -4.99 22.87 7.56
CA THR A 145 -4.47 23.34 6.26
C THR A 145 -2.94 23.25 6.21
N ALA A 146 -2.39 23.07 5.02
CA ALA A 146 -0.95 23.04 4.81
C ALA A 146 -0.32 24.43 5.08
N PRO A 147 0.99 24.51 5.32
CA PRO A 147 1.70 25.80 5.30
C PRO A 147 1.67 26.44 3.92
N ALA A 148 1.64 27.77 3.88
CA ALA A 148 1.72 28.53 2.62
C ALA A 148 3.05 28.28 1.90
N ASP A 149 3.03 28.29 0.57
CA ASP A 149 4.23 28.13 -0.25
C ASP A 149 5.37 29.08 0.19
N GLY A 150 6.56 28.53 0.38
CA GLY A 150 7.74 29.28 0.82
C GLY A 150 7.76 29.70 2.30
N ALA A 151 6.72 29.41 3.08
CA ALA A 151 6.74 29.64 4.53
C ALA A 151 7.79 28.76 5.22
N GLY A 152 8.47 29.31 6.23
CA GLY A 152 9.41 28.55 7.05
C GLY A 152 8.67 27.54 7.92
N VAL A 153 8.98 26.25 7.77
CA VAL A 153 8.37 25.16 8.55
C VAL A 153 9.49 24.46 9.32
N ALA A 154 9.43 24.53 10.66
CA ALA A 154 10.45 23.92 11.52
C ALA A 154 10.37 22.38 11.51
N GLN A 155 9.16 21.85 11.47
CA GLN A 155 8.89 20.42 11.49
C GLN A 155 7.59 20.09 10.75
N LEU A 156 7.56 18.94 10.10
CA LEU A 156 6.33 18.22 9.73
C LEU A 156 6.33 16.86 10.43
N LYS A 157 5.18 16.44 10.96
CA LYS A 157 5.00 15.11 11.54
C LYS A 157 3.78 14.43 10.92
N PHE A 158 3.96 13.26 10.32
CA PHE A 158 2.87 12.54 9.65
C PHE A 158 3.05 11.04 9.79
N ALA A 159 1.97 10.28 9.68
CA ALA A 159 2.03 8.83 9.54
C ALA A 159 1.85 8.45 8.07
N PHE A 160 2.45 7.33 7.64
CA PHE A 160 2.09 6.68 6.39
C PHE A 160 1.77 5.20 6.62
N ILE A 161 0.74 4.73 5.92
CA ILE A 161 0.11 3.42 6.10
C ILE A 161 -0.30 2.81 4.75
N ALA A 162 -0.43 1.49 4.73
CA ALA A 162 -0.97 0.70 3.62
C ALA A 162 -1.62 -0.57 4.16
N CYS A 163 -2.36 -1.30 3.31
CA CYS A 163 -2.74 -2.70 3.51
C CYS A 163 -3.46 -2.99 4.83
N GLN A 164 -4.75 -2.63 4.86
CA GLN A 164 -5.63 -2.80 6.01
C GLN A 164 -6.68 -3.89 5.77
N ASP A 165 -6.30 -5.12 5.40
CA ASP A 165 -7.26 -6.21 5.16
C ASP A 165 -8.20 -6.42 6.36
N TRP A 166 -9.50 -6.29 6.10
CA TRP A 166 -10.58 -6.51 7.06
C TRP A 166 -10.62 -7.95 7.56
N ASN A 167 -10.22 -8.90 6.73
CA ASN A 167 -10.22 -10.33 7.03
C ASN A 167 -8.92 -10.78 7.72
N ALA A 168 -7.96 -9.89 7.99
CA ALA A 168 -6.70 -10.22 8.63
C ALA A 168 -6.49 -9.47 9.94
N ASN A 169 -5.95 -10.18 10.93
CA ASN A 169 -5.40 -9.62 12.17
C ASN A 169 -6.36 -8.64 12.88
N HIS A 170 -5.92 -7.43 13.22
CA HIS A 170 -6.72 -6.43 13.93
C HIS A 170 -6.33 -5.00 13.55
N TRP A 171 -7.19 -4.03 13.88
CA TRP A 171 -6.96 -2.62 13.55
C TRP A 171 -6.60 -1.74 14.77
N ALA A 172 -5.97 -2.32 15.79
CA ALA A 172 -5.51 -1.57 16.97
C ALA A 172 -4.52 -0.42 16.63
N ALA A 173 -3.82 -0.52 15.49
CA ALA A 173 -2.91 0.52 14.99
C ALA A 173 -3.61 1.88 14.83
N PHE A 174 -4.86 1.92 14.38
CA PHE A 174 -5.64 3.16 14.27
C PHE A 174 -5.85 3.81 15.65
N GLY A 175 -6.10 3.00 16.69
CA GLY A 175 -6.21 3.51 18.05
C GLY A 175 -4.89 4.07 18.59
N GLU A 176 -3.76 3.43 18.28
CA GLU A 176 -2.43 3.92 18.66
C GLU A 176 -2.07 5.24 17.95
N MET A 177 -2.37 5.35 16.64
CA MET A 177 -2.12 6.58 15.88
C MET A 177 -2.88 7.80 16.38
N LEU A 178 -4.03 7.62 17.04
CA LEU A 178 -4.76 8.74 17.65
C LEU A 178 -4.02 9.42 18.80
N ASN A 179 -2.99 8.76 19.36
CA ASN A 179 -2.12 9.33 20.40
C ASN A 179 -0.94 10.13 19.81
N GLU A 180 -0.74 10.09 18.50
CA GLU A 180 0.30 10.86 17.81
C GLU A 180 -0.18 12.29 17.50
N ASP A 181 0.73 13.26 17.55
CA ASP A 181 0.47 14.64 17.10
C ASP A 181 0.85 14.78 15.62
N LEU A 182 -0.07 14.37 14.74
CA LEU A 182 0.14 14.36 13.29
C LEU A 182 -0.46 15.60 12.61
N ASP A 183 0.24 16.10 11.60
CA ASP A 183 -0.24 17.10 10.66
C ASP A 183 -1.24 16.49 9.66
N PHE A 184 -0.96 15.28 9.19
CA PHE A 184 -1.79 14.50 8.25
C PHE A 184 -1.40 13.00 8.29
N VAL A 185 -2.19 12.17 7.60
CA VAL A 185 -1.90 10.76 7.35
C VAL A 185 -1.79 10.53 5.84
N VAL A 186 -0.81 9.73 5.41
CA VAL A 186 -0.68 9.26 4.02
C VAL A 186 -1.16 7.81 3.94
N HIS A 187 -2.07 7.50 3.02
CA HIS A 187 -2.50 6.13 2.73
C HIS A 187 -2.00 5.74 1.34
N LEU A 188 -1.18 4.69 1.26
CA LEU A 188 -0.47 4.31 0.04
C LEU A 188 -1.20 3.27 -0.80
N GLY A 189 -2.29 2.71 -0.29
CA GLY A 189 -3.17 1.80 -1.04
C GLY A 189 -3.58 0.61 -0.20
N ASP A 190 -4.41 -0.27 -0.78
CA ASP A 190 -5.08 -1.37 -0.10
C ASP A 190 -5.92 -0.91 1.10
N TYR A 191 -6.66 0.18 0.87
CA TYR A 191 -7.67 0.66 1.79
C TYR A 191 -8.82 -0.35 1.90
N ILE A 192 -9.14 -1.04 0.81
CA ILE A 192 -10.04 -2.19 0.79
C ILE A 192 -9.35 -3.38 0.12
N TYR A 193 -9.83 -4.58 0.43
CA TYR A 193 -9.58 -5.80 -0.34
C TYR A 193 -10.85 -6.20 -1.08
N GLU A 194 -10.73 -6.40 -2.39
CA GLU A 194 -11.82 -6.73 -3.30
C GLU A 194 -12.31 -8.17 -3.18
N SER A 195 -11.47 -9.06 -2.66
CA SER A 195 -11.73 -10.49 -2.53
C SER A 195 -12.02 -10.91 -1.09
N LEU A 196 -12.91 -11.89 -0.95
CA LEU A 196 -13.29 -12.52 0.31
C LEU A 196 -12.82 -13.98 0.28
N PRO A 197 -12.13 -14.46 1.34
CA PRO A 197 -11.60 -15.81 1.36
C PRO A 197 -12.73 -16.85 1.36
N ALA A 198 -12.48 -18.01 0.75
CA ALA A 198 -13.42 -19.14 0.70
C ALA A 198 -13.89 -19.60 2.09
N ARG A 199 -13.06 -19.37 3.11
CA ARG A 199 -13.35 -19.69 4.51
C ARG A 199 -12.75 -18.62 5.42
N VAL A 200 -13.58 -18.07 6.31
CA VAL A 200 -13.12 -17.24 7.43
C VAL A 200 -12.35 -18.11 8.42
N LEU A 201 -11.08 -17.80 8.64
CA LEU A 201 -10.23 -18.53 9.57
C LEU A 201 -10.51 -18.09 11.01
N THR A 202 -11.14 -18.98 11.79
CA THR A 202 -11.47 -18.71 13.20
C THR A 202 -10.21 -18.32 13.98
N GLY A 203 -10.24 -17.12 14.57
CA GLY A 203 -9.18 -16.62 15.44
C GLY A 203 -8.02 -15.92 14.74
N GLN A 204 -8.06 -15.75 13.42
CA GLN A 204 -7.05 -15.01 12.65
C GLN A 204 -7.46 -13.56 12.32
N THR A 205 -8.74 -13.23 12.55
CA THR A 205 -9.31 -11.88 12.40
C THR A 205 -9.94 -11.47 13.72
N GLU A 206 -9.85 -10.18 14.05
CA GLU A 206 -10.51 -9.59 15.21
C GLU A 206 -12.02 -9.85 15.17
N LYS A 207 -12.60 -10.30 16.29
CA LYS A 207 -14.02 -10.68 16.37
C LYS A 207 -15.01 -9.55 16.07
N THR A 208 -14.57 -8.30 16.18
CA THR A 208 -15.40 -7.11 15.94
C THR A 208 -15.63 -6.88 14.44
N HIS A 209 -14.78 -7.44 13.58
CA HIS A 209 -14.94 -7.39 12.14
C HIS A 209 -15.99 -8.42 11.70
N ALA A 210 -17.21 -7.94 11.43
CA ALA A 210 -18.27 -8.77 10.90
C ALA A 210 -17.87 -9.34 9.52
N PRO A 211 -18.30 -10.56 9.16
CA PRO A 211 -18.03 -11.10 7.82
C PRO A 211 -18.51 -10.14 6.72
N LEU A 212 -17.65 -9.90 5.74
CA LEU A 212 -18.00 -9.10 4.57
C LEU A 212 -19.04 -9.82 3.71
N VAL A 213 -19.89 -9.04 3.04
CA VAL A 213 -20.89 -9.55 2.10
C VAL A 213 -20.87 -8.70 0.83
N LEU A 214 -20.64 -9.36 -0.30
CA LEU A 214 -20.72 -8.73 -1.62
C LEU A 214 -22.13 -8.94 -2.21
N PRO A 215 -22.88 -7.87 -2.54
CA PRO A 215 -24.21 -7.98 -3.12
C PRO A 215 -24.30 -8.81 -4.42
N ASN A 216 -23.26 -8.76 -5.25
CA ASN A 216 -23.21 -9.37 -6.58
C ASN A 216 -21.98 -10.24 -6.83
N GLY A 217 -21.08 -10.34 -5.85
CA GLY A 217 -19.72 -10.89 -6.00
C GLY A 217 -19.61 -12.17 -6.84
N THR A 218 -18.48 -12.29 -7.55
CA THR A 218 -18.19 -13.40 -8.45
C THR A 218 -17.33 -14.44 -7.75
N LYS A 219 -17.70 -15.72 -7.87
CA LYS A 219 -17.03 -16.82 -7.18
C LYS A 219 -15.88 -17.40 -8.03
N LEU A 220 -14.75 -17.67 -7.39
CA LEU A 220 -13.62 -18.42 -7.95
C LEU A 220 -13.70 -19.92 -7.62
N ASP A 221 -12.91 -20.72 -8.33
CA ASP A 221 -12.91 -22.19 -8.21
C ASP A 221 -12.47 -22.68 -6.82
N ASP A 222 -11.58 -21.94 -6.16
CA ASP A 222 -11.12 -22.20 -4.79
C ASP A 222 -12.21 -21.89 -3.73
N GLY A 223 -13.31 -21.27 -4.15
CA GLY A 223 -14.44 -20.90 -3.31
C GLY A 223 -14.43 -19.46 -2.81
N SER A 224 -13.37 -18.69 -3.06
CA SER A 224 -13.32 -17.27 -2.76
C SER A 224 -14.30 -16.48 -3.64
N VAL A 225 -14.61 -15.25 -3.24
CA VAL A 225 -15.57 -14.39 -3.95
C VAL A 225 -15.00 -12.98 -4.06
N TYR A 226 -14.98 -12.39 -5.25
CA TYR A 226 -14.48 -11.03 -5.48
C TYR A 226 -15.56 -10.05 -5.93
N ALA A 227 -15.31 -8.76 -5.70
CA ALA A 227 -16.17 -7.64 -6.07
C ALA A 227 -16.13 -7.38 -7.57
N THR A 228 -17.30 -7.28 -8.21
CA THR A 228 -17.41 -7.13 -9.68
C THR A 228 -18.17 -5.88 -10.09
N THR A 229 -19.06 -5.39 -9.23
CA THR A 229 -19.94 -4.24 -9.52
C THR A 229 -19.66 -3.06 -8.59
N VAL A 230 -20.10 -1.87 -8.96
CA VAL A 230 -19.99 -0.69 -8.08
C VAL A 230 -20.72 -0.92 -6.74
N ALA A 231 -21.79 -1.73 -6.73
CA ALA A 231 -22.48 -2.09 -5.50
C ALA A 231 -21.61 -2.95 -4.55
N ASP A 232 -20.78 -3.84 -5.12
CA ASP A 232 -19.80 -4.63 -4.36
C ASP A 232 -18.72 -3.76 -3.74
N TYR A 233 -18.07 -2.90 -4.55
CA TYR A 233 -17.04 -2.00 -4.03
C TYR A 233 -17.60 -1.02 -3.00
N ARG A 234 -18.79 -0.46 -3.22
CA ARG A 234 -19.49 0.36 -2.21
C ARG A 234 -19.72 -0.42 -0.92
N ALA A 235 -20.12 -1.70 -0.99
CA ALA A 235 -20.32 -2.54 0.20
C ALA A 235 -19.01 -2.75 0.98
N LEU A 236 -17.88 -2.94 0.29
CA LEU A 236 -16.56 -3.00 0.90
C LEU A 236 -16.21 -1.70 1.61
N TYR A 237 -16.26 -0.55 0.94
CA TYR A 237 -15.95 0.74 1.57
C TYR A 237 -16.85 1.04 2.77
N LYS A 238 -18.15 0.74 2.68
CA LYS A 238 -19.09 0.90 3.80
C LYS A 238 -18.73 0.03 4.99
N SER A 239 -18.26 -1.19 4.75
CA SER A 239 -17.86 -2.13 5.79
C SER A 239 -16.56 -1.67 6.44
N TYR A 240 -15.52 -1.37 5.66
CA TYR A 240 -14.24 -0.89 6.18
C TYR A 240 -14.42 0.41 6.98
N ARG A 241 -15.14 1.40 6.44
CA ARG A 241 -15.44 2.65 7.15
C ARG A 241 -16.43 2.50 8.32
N SER A 242 -16.96 1.31 8.59
CA SER A 242 -17.80 1.07 9.78
C SER A 242 -16.97 0.90 11.06
N ASP A 243 -15.65 0.64 10.94
CA ASP A 243 -14.80 0.51 12.12
C ASP A 243 -14.65 1.88 12.84
N PRO A 244 -14.98 1.95 14.14
CA PRO A 244 -14.96 3.21 14.88
C PRO A 244 -13.56 3.81 15.06
N ARG A 245 -12.50 2.99 15.01
CA ARG A 245 -11.11 3.48 15.11
C ARG A 245 -10.70 4.15 13.81
N LEU A 246 -11.07 3.56 12.67
CA LEU A 246 -10.85 4.17 11.36
C LEU A 246 -11.67 5.47 11.20
N GLN A 247 -12.92 5.50 11.65
CA GLN A 247 -13.72 6.74 11.70
C GLN A 247 -13.06 7.82 12.56
N ALA A 248 -12.56 7.46 13.74
CA ALA A 248 -11.87 8.40 14.62
C ALA A 248 -10.59 8.96 13.99
N LEU A 249 -9.82 8.12 13.27
CA LEU A 249 -8.61 8.56 12.57
C LEU A 249 -8.95 9.58 11.47
N HIS A 250 -9.92 9.25 10.60
CA HIS A 250 -10.40 10.15 9.54
C HIS A 250 -11.00 11.45 10.08
N ALA A 251 -11.67 11.39 11.22
CA ALA A 251 -12.22 12.57 11.88
C ALA A 251 -11.12 13.42 12.55
N ARG A 252 -9.92 12.88 12.82
CA ARG A 252 -8.88 13.59 13.58
C ARG A 252 -7.84 14.28 12.69
N PHE A 253 -7.50 13.67 11.56
CA PHE A 253 -6.41 14.10 10.69
C PHE A 253 -6.85 14.16 9.23
N PRO A 254 -6.40 15.16 8.45
CA PRO A 254 -6.57 15.10 7.00
C PRO A 254 -5.75 13.94 6.41
N MET A 255 -6.33 13.24 5.44
CA MET A 255 -5.69 12.12 4.75
C MET A 255 -5.29 12.50 3.31
N ILE A 256 -4.09 12.12 2.91
CA ILE A 256 -3.61 12.13 1.52
C ILE A 256 -3.55 10.67 1.06
N ALA A 257 -4.46 10.27 0.19
CA ALA A 257 -4.59 8.87 -0.21
C ALA A 257 -4.37 8.63 -1.71
N ILE A 258 -3.71 7.54 -2.04
CA ILE A 258 -3.77 6.87 -3.35
C ILE A 258 -4.37 5.48 -3.16
N TRP A 259 -4.61 4.76 -4.26
CA TRP A 259 -4.93 3.34 -4.24
C TRP A 259 -3.68 2.52 -4.46
N ASP A 260 -3.83 1.21 -4.34
CA ASP A 260 -2.97 0.20 -4.93
C ASP A 260 -3.84 -0.76 -5.78
N ASP A 261 -3.51 -2.03 -5.87
CA ASP A 261 -4.15 -3.04 -6.70
C ASP A 261 -5.49 -3.50 -6.10
N HIS A 262 -5.58 -3.75 -4.79
CA HIS A 262 -6.77 -4.31 -4.16
C HIS A 262 -7.99 -3.37 -4.12
N GLU A 263 -7.82 -2.08 -4.43
CA GLU A 263 -8.95 -1.22 -4.78
C GLU A 263 -9.70 -1.68 -6.04
N PHE A 264 -9.07 -2.49 -6.89
CA PHE A 264 -9.63 -3.10 -8.09
C PHE A 264 -9.49 -4.63 -8.08
N SER A 265 -8.27 -5.16 -8.16
CA SER A 265 -7.96 -6.58 -8.20
C SER A 265 -6.47 -6.80 -7.89
N ASP A 266 -6.18 -7.85 -7.13
CA ASP A 266 -4.83 -8.36 -6.82
C ASP A 266 -3.89 -8.34 -8.06
N ASP A 267 -2.71 -7.75 -7.89
CA ASP A 267 -1.62 -7.55 -8.86
C ASP A 267 -2.09 -6.99 -10.23
N ALA A 268 -3.18 -6.24 -10.28
CA ALA A 268 -3.74 -5.75 -11.53
C ALA A 268 -2.85 -4.74 -12.26
N TRP A 269 -2.85 -4.76 -13.59
CA TRP A 269 -2.37 -3.67 -14.42
C TRP A 269 -3.52 -3.11 -15.24
N GLN A 270 -3.64 -1.78 -15.31
CA GLN A 270 -4.71 -1.09 -16.03
C GLN A 270 -6.10 -1.60 -15.61
N ASP A 271 -6.81 -2.29 -16.50
CA ASP A 271 -8.10 -2.92 -16.26
C ASP A 271 -8.09 -4.45 -16.33
N HIS A 272 -6.91 -5.08 -16.20
CA HIS A 272 -6.75 -6.54 -16.18
C HIS A 272 -6.64 -7.05 -14.74
N GLN A 273 -7.31 -8.16 -14.47
CA GLN A 273 -7.20 -8.91 -13.22
C GLN A 273 -6.21 -10.07 -13.41
N THR A 274 -5.74 -10.70 -12.32
CA THR A 274 -4.68 -11.73 -12.42
C THR A 274 -4.93 -13.00 -11.59
N TYR A 275 -6.20 -13.36 -11.32
CA TYR A 275 -6.53 -14.52 -10.47
C TYR A 275 -6.21 -15.87 -11.13
N THR A 276 -6.21 -15.92 -12.46
CA THR A 276 -5.85 -17.12 -13.23
C THR A 276 -4.77 -16.79 -14.25
N ALA A 277 -4.07 -17.83 -14.73
CA ALA A 277 -2.95 -17.69 -15.65
C ALA A 277 -3.31 -17.13 -17.05
N THR A 278 -4.59 -16.87 -17.32
CA THR A 278 -5.07 -16.29 -18.59
C THR A 278 -5.97 -15.07 -18.36
N ASP A 279 -6.13 -14.62 -17.11
CA ASP A 279 -6.98 -13.47 -16.79
C ASP A 279 -6.41 -12.16 -17.37
N ASP A 280 -5.08 -12.06 -17.40
CA ASP A 280 -4.28 -10.97 -17.98
C ASP A 280 -4.52 -10.77 -19.48
N GLU A 281 -5.10 -11.76 -20.17
CA GLU A 281 -5.47 -11.66 -21.59
C GLU A 281 -6.85 -11.00 -21.82
N THR A 282 -7.61 -10.69 -20.76
CA THR A 282 -8.99 -10.18 -20.86
C THR A 282 -9.24 -8.89 -20.06
N GLU A 283 -9.51 -7.81 -20.78
CA GLU A 283 -9.93 -6.52 -20.21
C GLU A 283 -11.19 -6.63 -19.33
N GLN A 284 -11.14 -6.04 -18.13
CA GLN A 284 -12.26 -5.92 -17.19
C GLN A 284 -12.73 -4.47 -17.03
N LEU A 285 -12.78 -3.72 -18.14
CA LEU A 285 -13.10 -2.29 -18.19
C LEU A 285 -14.29 -1.88 -17.30
N ALA A 286 -15.41 -2.60 -17.35
CA ALA A 286 -16.60 -2.28 -16.57
C ALA A 286 -16.37 -2.42 -15.05
N ARG A 287 -15.59 -3.42 -14.63
CA ARG A 287 -15.21 -3.66 -13.24
C ARG A 287 -14.20 -2.60 -12.78
N ARG A 288 -13.15 -2.30 -13.55
CA ARG A 288 -12.17 -1.24 -13.22
C ARG A 288 -12.83 0.13 -13.04
N ARG A 289 -13.79 0.47 -13.90
CA ARG A 289 -14.59 1.71 -13.76
C ARG A 289 -15.49 1.70 -12.53
N SER A 290 -16.05 0.54 -12.17
CA SER A 290 -16.84 0.37 -10.96
C SER A 290 -16.01 0.58 -9.69
N ALA A 291 -14.81 0.00 -9.65
CA ALA A 291 -13.81 0.21 -8.60
C ALA A 291 -13.41 1.69 -8.48
N SER A 292 -13.04 2.31 -9.60
CA SER A 292 -12.63 3.72 -9.68
C SER A 292 -13.73 4.67 -9.20
N GLN A 293 -14.99 4.40 -9.58
CA GLN A 293 -16.13 5.17 -9.11
C GLN A 293 -16.32 5.04 -7.58
N ALA A 294 -16.25 3.83 -7.03
CA ALA A 294 -16.39 3.63 -5.60
C ALA A 294 -15.24 4.29 -4.81
N TRP A 295 -13.99 4.19 -5.27
CA TRP A 295 -12.87 4.90 -4.65
C TRP A 295 -13.10 6.43 -4.65
N PHE A 296 -13.50 6.99 -5.79
CA PHE A 296 -13.81 8.41 -5.93
C PHE A 296 -14.96 8.87 -5.00
N GLU A 297 -15.93 7.99 -4.75
CA GLU A 297 -17.05 8.25 -3.84
C GLU A 297 -16.63 8.26 -2.37
N PHE A 298 -15.71 7.38 -1.96
CA PHE A 298 -15.42 7.10 -0.55
C PHE A 298 -14.10 7.67 -0.03
N MET A 299 -13.24 8.20 -0.90
CA MET A 299 -11.95 8.79 -0.51
C MET A 299 -11.96 10.32 -0.53
N PRO A 300 -11.42 11.00 0.51
CA PRO A 300 -11.42 12.46 0.62
C PRO A 300 -10.31 13.11 -0.21
N ALA A 301 -10.11 12.67 -1.46
CA ALA A 301 -9.10 13.20 -2.37
C ALA A 301 -9.67 14.34 -3.24
N ASP A 302 -8.87 15.35 -3.59
CA ASP A 302 -9.21 16.45 -4.48
C ASP A 302 -8.89 16.06 -5.93
N VAL A 303 -9.70 15.16 -6.47
CA VAL A 303 -9.56 14.61 -7.82
C VAL A 303 -10.88 14.71 -8.59
N THR A 304 -10.83 14.45 -9.90
CA THR A 304 -12.00 14.45 -10.80
C THR A 304 -12.17 13.09 -11.49
N LEU A 305 -13.42 12.67 -11.66
CA LEU A 305 -13.83 11.48 -12.42
C LEU A 305 -14.70 11.93 -13.59
N ASP A 306 -14.31 11.58 -14.83
CA ASP A 306 -15.10 11.85 -16.03
C ASP A 306 -15.81 10.58 -16.50
N LEU A 307 -17.05 10.38 -16.05
CA LEU A 307 -17.86 9.23 -16.46
C LEU A 307 -18.16 9.19 -17.97
N ASN A 308 -17.98 10.29 -18.72
CA ASN A 308 -18.18 10.30 -20.17
C ASN A 308 -16.96 9.80 -20.94
N ASN A 309 -15.76 9.83 -20.35
CA ASN A 309 -14.62 9.11 -20.90
C ASN A 309 -14.93 7.61 -20.76
N PRO A 310 -15.02 6.81 -21.84
CA PRO A 310 -15.34 5.39 -21.77
C PRO A 310 -14.13 4.51 -21.38
N SER A 311 -12.91 5.06 -21.35
CA SER A 311 -11.68 4.36 -20.95
C SER A 311 -11.62 4.06 -19.43
N PHE A 312 -10.72 3.17 -19.01
CA PHE A 312 -10.36 3.00 -17.60
C PHE A 312 -9.58 4.21 -17.07
N GLU A 313 -8.92 4.99 -17.92
CA GLU A 313 -8.28 6.27 -17.59
C GLU A 313 -9.29 7.43 -17.42
N ASN A 314 -10.46 7.15 -16.84
CA ASN A 314 -11.51 8.13 -16.61
C ASN A 314 -11.32 8.93 -15.30
N ILE A 315 -10.25 8.65 -14.57
CA ILE A 315 -9.84 9.29 -13.33
C ILE A 315 -8.32 9.46 -13.31
N GLN A 316 -7.85 10.49 -12.61
CA GLN A 316 -6.43 10.71 -12.33
C GLN A 316 -6.27 10.96 -10.83
N ILE A 317 -5.44 10.15 -10.16
CA ILE A 317 -5.21 10.30 -8.72
C ILE A 317 -3.82 10.82 -8.34
N TYR A 318 -2.83 10.70 -9.22
CA TYR A 318 -1.49 11.25 -8.97
C TYR A 318 -1.53 12.78 -8.87
N ARG A 319 -0.82 13.33 -7.88
CA ARG A 319 -0.85 14.75 -7.50
C ARG A 319 0.31 15.12 -6.57
N SER A 320 0.61 16.41 -6.45
CA SER A 320 1.69 16.90 -5.57
C SER A 320 1.19 17.87 -4.52
N PHE A 321 1.89 17.97 -3.39
CA PHE A 321 1.62 18.83 -2.24
C PHE A 321 2.89 19.56 -1.81
N THR A 322 2.75 20.82 -1.39
CA THR A 322 3.89 21.61 -0.88
C THR A 322 3.58 22.03 0.55
N PHE A 323 4.55 21.84 1.44
CA PHE A 323 4.47 22.19 2.84
C PHE A 323 5.54 23.22 3.17
N GLY A 324 5.21 24.48 2.86
CA GLY A 324 6.15 25.60 3.01
C GLY A 324 7.41 25.41 2.19
N SER A 325 8.55 25.81 2.74
CA SER A 325 9.86 25.56 2.16
C SER A 325 10.49 24.23 2.60
N LEU A 326 9.78 23.40 3.38
CA LEU A 326 10.36 22.20 3.96
C LEU A 326 10.27 21.00 3.03
N ALA A 327 9.08 20.68 2.52
CA ALA A 327 8.87 19.46 1.74
C ALA A 327 7.90 19.64 0.58
N THR A 328 8.18 18.94 -0.52
CA THR A 328 7.20 18.61 -1.54
C THR A 328 6.91 17.12 -1.45
N LEU A 329 5.64 16.72 -1.36
CA LEU A 329 5.19 15.33 -1.46
C LEU A 329 4.61 15.11 -2.86
N VAL A 330 5.18 14.19 -3.63
CA VAL A 330 4.69 13.76 -4.94
C VAL A 330 4.04 12.40 -4.77
N MET A 331 2.74 12.29 -5.07
CA MET A 331 2.00 11.02 -5.03
C MET A 331 1.82 10.52 -6.46
N THR A 332 2.24 9.29 -6.75
CA THR A 332 2.09 8.62 -8.06
C THR A 332 0.93 7.61 -8.05
N ASP A 333 0.65 7.03 -9.22
CA ASP A 333 -0.30 5.94 -9.42
C ASP A 333 0.40 4.87 -10.25
N GLU A 334 0.67 3.74 -9.63
CA GLU A 334 1.48 2.63 -10.18
C GLU A 334 0.62 1.50 -10.74
N ARG A 335 -0.71 1.63 -10.72
CA ARG A 335 -1.63 0.57 -11.19
C ARG A 335 -2.37 0.95 -12.47
N LEU A 336 -2.85 2.19 -12.58
CA LEU A 336 -3.69 2.58 -13.72
C LEU A 336 -2.88 2.71 -15.02
N TYR A 337 -1.58 2.99 -14.94
CA TYR A 337 -0.74 3.33 -16.09
C TYR A 337 0.39 2.34 -16.35
N ARG A 338 0.57 1.33 -15.49
CA ARG A 338 1.60 0.33 -15.68
C ARG A 338 1.30 -0.56 -16.88
N ASP A 339 2.35 -0.93 -17.59
CA ASP A 339 2.30 -2.02 -18.55
C ASP A 339 2.13 -3.35 -17.80
N ASP A 340 1.68 -4.39 -18.51
CA ASP A 340 1.67 -5.77 -18.02
C ASP A 340 3.04 -6.21 -17.49
N HIS A 341 3.04 -7.20 -16.58
CA HIS A 341 4.25 -7.83 -16.07
C HIS A 341 5.15 -8.29 -17.23
N VAL A 342 6.47 -8.25 -17.01
CA VAL A 342 7.44 -8.55 -18.08
C VAL A 342 7.30 -9.99 -18.58
N ILE A 343 6.99 -10.92 -17.68
CA ILE A 343 6.76 -12.33 -17.98
C ILE A 343 5.27 -12.61 -17.76
N PRO A 344 4.49 -12.90 -18.81
CA PRO A 344 3.08 -13.24 -18.66
C PRO A 344 2.87 -14.51 -17.85
N GLU A 345 1.82 -14.57 -17.04
CA GLU A 345 1.49 -15.75 -16.22
C GLU A 345 1.19 -16.97 -17.06
N SER A 346 0.64 -16.80 -18.26
CA SER A 346 0.39 -17.88 -19.22
C SER A 346 1.68 -18.63 -19.61
N ALA A 347 2.84 -17.97 -19.53
CA ALA A 347 4.14 -18.58 -19.82
C ALA A 347 4.68 -19.45 -18.67
N THR A 348 4.23 -19.22 -17.44
CA THR A 348 4.71 -19.88 -16.21
C THR A 348 3.64 -20.75 -15.54
N GLY A 349 2.38 -20.61 -15.94
CA GLY A 349 1.22 -21.30 -15.36
C GLY A 349 0.63 -20.59 -14.14
N GLY A 350 0.98 -19.32 -13.90
CA GLY A 350 0.52 -18.51 -12.76
C GLY A 350 1.56 -17.53 -12.26
N PHE A 351 1.31 -16.93 -11.09
CA PHE A 351 2.12 -15.85 -10.52
C PHE A 351 3.57 -16.24 -10.20
N LEU A 352 3.84 -17.49 -9.81
CA LEU A 352 5.21 -17.93 -9.55
C LEU A 352 6.01 -18.03 -10.86
N GLY A 353 7.19 -17.41 -10.86
CA GLY A 353 8.08 -17.30 -12.02
C GLY A 353 7.70 -16.18 -12.99
N SER A 354 6.51 -15.60 -12.87
CA SER A 354 6.05 -14.42 -13.63
C SER A 354 6.20 -13.14 -12.79
N ARG A 355 5.61 -13.13 -11.60
CA ARG A 355 5.63 -12.04 -10.61
C ARG A 355 6.49 -12.35 -9.40
N TYR A 356 6.39 -13.56 -8.84
CA TYR A 356 7.08 -13.92 -7.61
C TYR A 356 8.13 -14.99 -7.83
N LEU A 357 9.25 -14.91 -7.11
CA LEU A 357 10.39 -15.84 -7.24
C LEU A 357 10.89 -15.96 -8.68
N VAL A 358 11.11 -14.81 -9.32
CA VAL A 358 11.47 -14.70 -10.75
C VAL A 358 12.98 -14.75 -10.93
N GLY A 359 13.48 -15.50 -11.93
CA GLY A 359 14.90 -15.48 -12.27
C GLY A 359 15.34 -14.13 -12.82
N ARG A 360 16.27 -13.43 -12.14
CA ARG A 360 16.71 -12.07 -12.51
C ARG A 360 17.16 -11.95 -13.96
N ASP A 361 18.03 -12.87 -14.40
CA ASP A 361 18.59 -12.81 -15.76
C ASP A 361 17.53 -13.18 -16.81
N THR A 362 16.56 -14.03 -16.46
CA THR A 362 15.39 -14.34 -17.29
C THR A 362 14.51 -13.11 -17.48
N LEU A 363 14.19 -12.43 -16.37
CA LEU A 363 13.40 -11.21 -16.37
C LEU A 363 14.08 -10.11 -17.18
N ALA A 364 15.38 -9.88 -16.95
CA ALA A 364 16.15 -8.89 -17.70
C ALA A 364 16.18 -9.20 -19.21
N ALA A 365 16.35 -10.47 -19.60
CA ALA A 365 16.30 -10.86 -21.01
C ALA A 365 14.91 -10.63 -21.63
N ALA A 366 13.83 -10.93 -20.89
CA ALA A 366 12.46 -10.70 -21.33
C ALA A 366 12.14 -9.19 -21.48
N GLU A 367 12.54 -8.36 -20.51
CA GLU A 367 12.39 -6.89 -20.57
C GLU A 367 13.12 -6.33 -21.79
N GLN A 368 14.38 -6.73 -22.01
CA GLN A 368 15.16 -6.29 -23.16
C GLN A 368 14.56 -6.77 -24.48
N ALA A 369 14.00 -7.98 -24.54
CA ALA A 369 13.31 -8.47 -25.73
C ALA A 369 12.04 -7.67 -26.03
N LYS A 370 11.24 -7.33 -25.00
CA LYS A 370 10.04 -6.49 -25.12
C LYS A 370 10.40 -5.10 -25.66
N ILE A 371 11.43 -4.47 -25.09
CA ILE A 371 11.94 -3.16 -25.53
C ILE A 371 12.48 -3.22 -26.98
N ALA A 372 13.27 -4.25 -27.31
CA ALA A 372 13.83 -4.41 -28.65
C ALA A 372 12.77 -4.66 -29.72
N ALA A 373 11.63 -5.25 -29.34
CA ALA A 373 10.45 -5.40 -30.20
C ALA A 373 9.63 -4.11 -30.36
N GLY A 374 10.03 -3.01 -29.72
CA GLY A 374 9.33 -1.73 -29.74
C GLY A 374 8.20 -1.60 -28.71
N GLY A 375 8.07 -2.58 -27.80
CA GLY A 375 7.19 -2.48 -26.64
C GLY A 375 7.78 -1.58 -25.55
N THR A 376 6.93 -1.17 -24.62
CA THR A 376 7.33 -0.49 -23.38
C THR A 376 7.24 -1.44 -22.19
N GLN A 377 7.98 -1.12 -21.13
CA GLN A 377 7.79 -1.68 -19.79
C GLN A 377 7.86 -0.51 -18.82
N SER A 378 6.70 0.06 -18.50
CA SER A 378 6.55 1.27 -17.71
C SER A 378 5.65 1.02 -16.51
N MET A 379 6.01 1.53 -15.34
CA MET A 379 5.17 1.54 -14.14
C MET A 379 4.25 2.77 -14.15
N LEU A 380 4.81 3.94 -14.47
CA LEU A 380 4.08 5.20 -14.39
C LEU A 380 3.34 5.56 -15.69
N GLY A 381 3.66 4.89 -16.79
CA GLY A 381 3.30 5.34 -18.13
C GLY A 381 4.04 6.64 -18.50
N SER A 382 4.09 6.93 -19.80
CA SER A 382 4.89 8.05 -20.32
C SER A 382 4.49 9.44 -19.78
N THR A 383 3.19 9.69 -19.62
CA THR A 383 2.66 10.98 -19.16
C THR A 383 2.97 11.23 -17.68
N GLN A 384 2.73 10.24 -16.82
CA GLN A 384 2.98 10.41 -15.39
C GLN A 384 4.47 10.40 -15.08
N LEU A 385 5.28 9.60 -15.78
CA LEU A 385 6.74 9.63 -15.66
C LEU A 385 7.30 11.02 -15.98
N ALA A 386 6.85 11.63 -17.07
CA ALA A 386 7.24 13.00 -17.43
C ALA A 386 6.80 14.01 -16.36
N TRP A 387 5.56 13.90 -15.89
CA TRP A 387 5.04 14.73 -14.81
C TRP A 387 5.85 14.59 -13.51
N TRP A 388 6.22 13.37 -13.12
CA TRP A 388 7.03 13.10 -11.93
C TRP A 388 8.40 13.77 -12.05
N LYS A 389 9.06 13.63 -13.20
CA LYS A 389 10.34 14.29 -13.49
C LYS A 389 10.23 15.81 -13.34
N ASP A 390 9.15 16.39 -13.88
CA ASP A 390 8.87 17.81 -13.76
C ASP A 390 8.62 18.23 -12.30
N GLN A 391 7.87 17.47 -11.51
CA GLN A 391 7.66 17.77 -10.09
C GLN A 391 8.96 17.70 -9.28
N MET A 392 9.79 16.67 -9.51
CA MET A 392 11.08 16.51 -8.82
C MET A 392 12.06 17.63 -9.17
N LEU A 393 12.08 18.07 -10.44
CA LEU A 393 12.92 19.18 -10.87
C LEU A 393 12.40 20.54 -10.36
N ALA A 394 11.08 20.76 -10.43
CA ALA A 394 10.45 22.02 -10.03
C ALA A 394 10.45 22.25 -8.51
N SER A 395 10.45 21.18 -7.70
CA SER A 395 10.58 21.26 -6.25
C SER A 395 12.01 21.59 -5.80
N LYS A 396 13.01 21.33 -6.65
CA LYS A 396 14.44 21.51 -6.30
C LYS A 396 14.84 22.84 -5.70
N PRO A 397 14.45 23.99 -6.26
CA PRO A 397 14.76 25.28 -5.68
C PRO A 397 13.75 25.73 -4.61
N LYS A 398 12.66 24.98 -4.37
CA LYS A 398 11.53 25.40 -3.53
C LYS A 398 11.56 24.79 -2.14
N THR A 399 11.94 23.51 -2.04
CA THR A 399 11.79 22.72 -0.81
C THR A 399 13.07 21.96 -0.45
N ALA A 400 13.32 21.82 0.85
CA ALA A 400 14.47 21.09 1.37
C ALA A 400 14.40 19.58 1.07
N TRP A 401 13.19 19.00 1.09
CA TRP A 401 12.93 17.58 0.87
C TRP A 401 11.94 17.32 -0.26
N ARG A 402 12.13 16.19 -0.96
CA ARG A 402 11.16 15.61 -1.88
C ARG A 402 10.75 14.26 -1.33
N LEU A 403 9.51 14.17 -0.89
CA LEU A 403 8.90 12.91 -0.53
C LEU A 403 8.18 12.36 -1.75
N TRP A 404 8.22 11.04 -1.93
CA TRP A 404 7.52 10.36 -2.99
C TRP A 404 6.64 9.27 -2.39
N GLY A 405 5.33 9.52 -2.31
CA GLY A 405 4.37 8.47 -1.94
C GLY A 405 4.01 7.66 -3.17
N ASN A 406 4.19 6.35 -3.07
CA ASN A 406 3.84 5.38 -4.09
C ASN A 406 3.49 4.04 -3.45
N GLU A 407 2.93 3.14 -4.25
CA GLU A 407 2.36 1.87 -3.84
C GLU A 407 3.47 0.88 -3.48
N VAL A 408 4.41 0.63 -4.41
CA VAL A 408 5.34 -0.50 -4.35
C VAL A 408 6.79 -0.11 -4.05
N SER A 409 7.55 -0.99 -3.41
CA SER A 409 8.94 -0.70 -3.02
C SER A 409 9.89 -0.58 -4.22
N LEU A 410 10.84 0.35 -4.13
CA LEU A 410 11.95 0.53 -5.07
C LEU A 410 13.18 -0.30 -4.70
N LEU A 411 13.23 -0.88 -3.50
CA LEU A 411 14.37 -1.64 -3.01
C LEU A 411 14.43 -3.00 -3.71
N ARG A 412 15.59 -3.32 -4.30
CA ARG A 412 15.83 -4.65 -4.85
C ARG A 412 15.71 -5.72 -3.76
N MET A 413 14.97 -6.78 -4.04
CA MET A 413 14.85 -7.94 -3.15
C MET A 413 15.23 -9.19 -3.89
N GLN A 414 16.47 -9.63 -3.69
CA GLN A 414 17.02 -10.78 -4.38
C GLN A 414 17.66 -11.79 -3.43
N VAL A 415 17.79 -13.01 -3.91
CA VAL A 415 18.61 -14.06 -3.31
C VAL A 415 19.51 -14.64 -4.40
N ASP A 416 20.81 -14.70 -4.13
CA ASP A 416 21.71 -15.53 -4.93
C ASP A 416 21.46 -16.99 -4.53
N GLY A 417 20.61 -17.67 -5.30
CA GLY A 417 20.17 -19.00 -4.94
C GLY A 417 21.27 -20.05 -4.99
N GLN A 418 22.29 -19.87 -5.83
CA GLN A 418 23.49 -20.70 -5.80
C GLN A 418 24.23 -20.53 -4.48
N GLU A 419 24.55 -19.30 -4.07
CA GLU A 419 25.26 -19.09 -2.81
C GLU A 419 24.40 -19.48 -1.60
N ALA A 420 23.09 -19.25 -1.62
CA ALA A 420 22.17 -19.71 -0.59
C ALA A 420 22.22 -21.23 -0.39
N VAL A 421 22.11 -21.98 -1.49
CA VAL A 421 22.21 -23.45 -1.46
C VAL A 421 23.59 -23.92 -1.03
N VAL A 422 24.65 -23.23 -1.47
CA VAL A 422 26.03 -23.52 -1.03
C VAL A 422 26.16 -23.37 0.48
N GLN A 423 25.61 -22.32 1.09
CA GLN A 423 25.63 -22.16 2.55
C GLN A 423 24.82 -23.27 3.23
N LEU A 424 23.60 -23.55 2.77
CA LEU A 424 22.74 -24.57 3.36
C LEU A 424 23.37 -25.96 3.35
N VAL A 425 23.91 -26.39 2.21
CA VAL A 425 24.58 -27.70 2.07
C VAL A 425 25.85 -27.73 2.92
N THR A 426 26.61 -26.64 2.96
CA THR A 426 27.81 -26.55 3.81
C THR A 426 27.45 -26.69 5.29
N ASP A 427 26.43 -25.97 5.76
CA ASP A 427 26.01 -26.02 7.16
C ASP A 427 25.43 -27.39 7.52
N ALA A 428 24.70 -28.04 6.61
CA ALA A 428 24.21 -29.40 6.79
C ALA A 428 25.35 -30.42 6.91
N ILE A 429 26.39 -30.29 6.10
CA ILE A 429 27.60 -31.13 6.19
C ILE A 429 28.29 -30.89 7.53
N VAL A 430 28.53 -29.63 7.92
CA VAL A 430 29.21 -29.30 9.18
C VAL A 430 28.41 -29.78 10.39
N ALA A 431 27.08 -29.76 10.32
CA ALA A 431 26.22 -30.24 11.40
C ALA A 431 26.33 -31.75 11.67
N THR A 432 26.85 -32.55 10.73
CA THR A 432 27.04 -34.00 10.94
C THR A 432 28.17 -34.32 11.93
N ASP A 433 29.20 -33.48 11.97
CA ASP A 433 30.29 -33.54 12.95
C ASP A 433 30.86 -32.13 13.21
N PRO A 434 30.19 -31.34 14.06
CA PRO A 434 30.60 -29.96 14.31
C PRO A 434 32.00 -29.84 14.92
N GLY A 435 32.51 -30.88 15.58
CA GLY A 435 33.83 -30.87 16.22
C GLY A 435 34.95 -30.81 15.19
N ASP A 436 34.90 -31.72 14.22
CA ASP A 436 35.96 -31.88 13.23
C ASP A 436 35.72 -31.03 11.96
N LEU A 437 34.47 -30.76 11.59
CA LEU A 437 34.14 -30.10 10.33
C LEU A 437 34.00 -28.57 10.44
N ALA A 438 33.62 -28.02 11.60
CA ALA A 438 33.48 -26.57 11.75
C ALA A 438 34.78 -25.79 11.45
N PRO A 439 35.98 -26.26 11.87
CA PRO A 439 37.24 -25.61 11.50
C PRO A 439 37.52 -25.59 9.99
N LEU A 440 36.96 -26.55 9.25
CA LEU A 440 37.16 -26.71 7.80
C LEU A 440 36.10 -26.01 6.95
N ARG A 441 35.04 -25.48 7.58
CA ARG A 441 33.87 -24.89 6.91
C ARG A 441 34.27 -23.95 5.77
N ASN A 442 35.04 -22.92 6.09
CA ASN A 442 35.35 -21.85 5.13
C ASN A 442 36.56 -22.16 4.23
N THR A 443 37.49 -23.00 4.69
CA THR A 443 38.75 -23.26 3.99
C THR A 443 38.69 -24.44 3.03
N ALA A 444 37.75 -25.38 3.23
CA ALA A 444 37.69 -26.61 2.44
C ALA A 444 36.26 -27.00 2.02
N ILE A 445 35.31 -27.06 2.96
CA ILE A 445 33.95 -27.54 2.69
C ILE A 445 33.20 -26.58 1.77
N LEU A 446 33.13 -25.30 2.13
CA LEU A 446 32.41 -24.28 1.37
C LEU A 446 32.93 -24.14 -0.08
N PRO A 447 34.25 -24.07 -0.36
CA PRO A 447 34.76 -24.09 -1.72
C PRO A 447 34.39 -25.35 -2.51
N ALA A 448 34.44 -26.53 -1.89
CA ALA A 448 34.10 -27.80 -2.55
C ALA A 448 32.61 -27.86 -2.90
N VAL A 449 31.74 -27.50 -1.95
CA VAL A 449 30.29 -27.39 -2.18
C VAL A 449 30.00 -26.40 -3.30
N ARG A 450 30.63 -25.21 -3.27
CA ARG A 450 30.47 -24.21 -4.35
C ARG A 450 30.82 -24.76 -5.72
N GLN A 451 31.92 -25.50 -5.82
CA GLN A 451 32.34 -26.10 -7.09
C GLN A 451 31.30 -27.09 -7.62
N ASP A 452 30.77 -27.97 -6.76
CA ASP A 452 29.76 -28.93 -7.21
C ASP A 452 28.42 -28.25 -7.53
N ILE A 453 27.94 -27.29 -6.73
CA ILE A 453 26.69 -26.55 -7.04
C ILE A 453 26.83 -25.75 -8.34
N GLN A 454 27.99 -25.15 -8.60
CA GLN A 454 28.27 -24.50 -9.89
C GLN A 454 28.20 -25.49 -11.06
N ALA A 455 28.69 -26.71 -10.88
CA ALA A 455 28.60 -27.76 -11.89
C ALA A 455 27.14 -28.16 -12.15
N ILE A 456 26.31 -28.27 -11.11
CA ILE A 456 24.86 -28.56 -11.23
C ILE A 456 24.14 -27.45 -11.99
N LYS A 457 24.40 -26.19 -11.62
CA LYS A 457 23.84 -25.04 -12.32
C LYS A 457 24.20 -25.03 -13.80
N THR A 458 25.44 -25.42 -14.12
CA THR A 458 25.94 -25.46 -15.50
C THR A 458 25.35 -26.64 -16.28
N SER A 459 25.18 -27.82 -15.66
CA SER A 459 24.62 -29.00 -16.33
C SER A 459 23.10 -28.96 -16.48
N GLY A 460 22.41 -28.18 -15.64
CA GLY A 460 20.95 -28.14 -15.58
C GLY A 460 20.32 -29.36 -14.90
N THR A 461 21.12 -30.28 -14.34
CA THR A 461 20.63 -31.54 -13.79
C THR A 461 21.32 -31.89 -12.47
N LEU A 462 20.56 -32.50 -11.56
CA LEU A 462 21.10 -33.03 -10.31
C LEU A 462 22.06 -34.18 -10.59
N PRO A 463 23.22 -34.25 -9.92
CA PRO A 463 24.25 -35.22 -10.25
C PRO A 463 23.99 -36.54 -9.50
N GLY A 464 24.50 -37.63 -10.07
CA GLY A 464 24.56 -38.92 -9.38
C GLY A 464 25.66 -38.97 -8.29
N ALA A 465 26.59 -38.02 -8.28
CA ALA A 465 27.66 -37.89 -7.28
C ALA A 465 28.21 -36.45 -7.23
N PHE A 466 28.66 -36.01 -6.04
CA PHE A 466 29.32 -34.71 -5.82
C PHE A 466 30.83 -34.89 -5.87
N THR A 467 31.51 -34.38 -6.90
CA THR A 467 32.92 -34.73 -7.17
C THR A 467 33.88 -34.03 -6.22
N ALA A 468 33.70 -32.72 -6.04
CA ALA A 468 34.59 -31.91 -5.20
C ALA A 468 34.40 -32.24 -3.72
N ILE A 469 33.14 -32.39 -3.28
CA ILE A 469 32.82 -32.85 -1.93
C ILE A 469 33.41 -34.25 -1.70
N HIS A 470 33.21 -35.21 -2.61
CA HIS A 470 33.75 -36.56 -2.43
C HIS A 470 35.29 -36.56 -2.35
N ALA A 471 35.98 -35.80 -3.20
CA ALA A 471 37.44 -35.68 -3.17
C ALA A 471 37.96 -35.11 -1.83
N LEU A 472 37.25 -34.13 -1.25
CA LEU A 472 37.59 -33.57 0.05
C LEU A 472 37.52 -34.63 1.15
N PHE A 473 36.43 -35.40 1.22
CA PHE A 473 36.23 -36.41 2.26
C PHE A 473 37.10 -37.65 2.10
N ASP A 474 37.39 -38.06 0.85
CA ASP A 474 38.35 -39.13 0.56
C ASP A 474 39.75 -38.78 1.10
N THR A 475 40.15 -37.52 0.94
CA THR A 475 41.46 -37.03 1.39
C THR A 475 41.52 -36.79 2.91
N ALA A 476 40.39 -36.45 3.55
CA ALA A 476 40.36 -35.99 4.95
C ALA A 476 39.84 -37.01 5.97
N PHE A 477 38.94 -37.94 5.61
CA PHE A 477 38.16 -38.73 6.59
C PHE A 477 37.86 -40.21 6.23
N GLY A 478 38.00 -40.63 4.96
CA GLY A 478 37.69 -41.99 4.50
C GLY A 478 36.29 -42.17 3.88
N VAL A 479 36.17 -43.14 2.95
CA VAL A 479 35.23 -43.13 1.79
C VAL A 479 33.76 -43.50 2.09
N ASP A 480 33.44 -44.05 3.26
CA ASP A 480 32.10 -44.62 3.51
C ASP A 480 31.02 -43.62 3.97
N ALA A 481 31.40 -42.39 4.36
CA ALA A 481 30.47 -41.40 4.92
C ALA A 481 29.73 -40.52 3.88
N VAL A 482 30.24 -40.36 2.65
CA VAL A 482 29.69 -39.41 1.65
C VAL A 482 28.74 -40.07 0.65
N ASN A 483 28.99 -41.31 0.26
CA ASN A 483 28.16 -42.00 -0.74
C ASN A 483 26.74 -42.32 -0.23
N ALA A 484 26.56 -42.50 1.08
CA ALA A 484 25.25 -42.61 1.71
C ALA A 484 24.51 -41.26 1.82
N SER A 485 25.22 -40.13 1.68
CA SER A 485 24.70 -38.78 1.86
C SER A 485 24.35 -38.05 0.56
N VAL A 486 24.70 -38.59 -0.63
CA VAL A 486 24.31 -37.99 -1.93
C VAL A 486 22.80 -37.86 -2.06
N ALA A 487 22.05 -38.89 -1.65
CA ALA A 487 20.59 -38.85 -1.65
C ALA A 487 20.04 -37.80 -0.66
N ALA A 488 20.68 -37.65 0.51
CA ALA A 488 20.30 -36.65 1.50
C ALA A 488 20.59 -35.22 1.02
N ILE A 489 21.76 -34.98 0.41
CA ILE A 489 22.10 -33.67 -0.18
C ILE A 489 21.16 -33.36 -1.35
N ASN A 490 20.93 -34.32 -2.26
CA ASN A 490 19.99 -34.15 -3.37
C ASN A 490 18.57 -33.84 -2.88
N ALA A 491 18.13 -34.42 -1.76
CA ALA A 491 16.84 -34.12 -1.15
C ALA A 491 16.75 -32.71 -0.54
N MET A 492 17.89 -32.04 -0.30
CA MET A 492 17.94 -30.66 0.19
C MET A 492 18.03 -29.62 -0.92
N LEU A 493 18.34 -30.01 -2.16
CA LEU A 493 18.51 -29.08 -3.26
C LEU A 493 17.14 -28.63 -3.81
N PRO A 494 16.92 -27.31 -4.00
CA PRO A 494 15.75 -26.84 -4.73
C PRO A 494 15.88 -27.21 -6.23
N PRO A 495 14.82 -27.03 -7.03
CA PRO A 495 14.92 -27.13 -8.47
C PRO A 495 16.09 -26.29 -9.03
N VAL A 496 16.79 -26.79 -10.04
CA VAL A 496 18.02 -26.17 -10.58
C VAL A 496 17.81 -24.72 -11.04
N SER A 497 16.59 -24.36 -11.44
CA SER A 497 16.18 -22.99 -11.77
C SER A 497 16.41 -22.00 -10.62
N PHE A 498 16.30 -22.46 -9.37
CA PHE A 498 16.55 -21.66 -8.16
C PHE A 498 18.04 -21.49 -7.85
N LEU A 499 18.97 -22.07 -8.61
CA LEU A 499 20.40 -21.75 -8.46
C LEU A 499 20.78 -20.43 -9.15
N ASN A 500 19.84 -19.79 -9.84
CA ASN A 500 20.01 -18.45 -10.37
C ASN A 500 19.84 -17.39 -9.28
N VAL A 501 20.13 -16.12 -9.61
CA VAL A 501 19.69 -15.02 -8.78
C VAL A 501 18.18 -14.89 -8.95
N ILE A 502 17.44 -14.95 -7.85
CA ILE A 502 15.99 -14.90 -7.81
C ILE A 502 15.56 -13.57 -7.22
N LEU A 503 14.67 -12.88 -7.92
CA LEU A 503 13.94 -11.72 -7.45
C LEU A 503 12.69 -12.21 -6.73
N PHE A 504 12.44 -11.69 -5.54
CA PHE A 504 11.33 -12.15 -4.71
C PHE A 504 9.99 -11.70 -5.27
N ASP A 505 9.97 -10.47 -5.78
CA ASP A 505 8.77 -9.78 -6.21
C ASP A 505 9.11 -8.87 -7.39
N ALA A 506 8.52 -9.18 -8.54
CA ALA A 506 8.60 -8.46 -9.79
C ALA A 506 7.25 -7.83 -10.17
N ASP A 507 6.24 -7.89 -9.30
CA ASP A 507 5.09 -6.98 -9.39
C ASP A 507 5.53 -5.53 -9.09
N GLN A 508 6.52 -5.40 -8.20
CA GLN A 508 7.12 -4.12 -7.81
C GLN A 508 8.16 -3.59 -8.82
N TRP A 509 8.88 -2.52 -8.46
CA TRP A 509 9.90 -1.89 -9.30
C TRP A 509 11.06 -2.78 -9.76
N ASP A 510 11.23 -3.97 -9.16
CA ASP A 510 12.14 -4.99 -9.67
C ASP A 510 11.69 -5.59 -11.02
N GLY A 511 10.38 -5.57 -11.32
CA GLY A 511 9.79 -5.88 -12.62
C GLY A 511 9.96 -4.79 -13.68
N TYR A 512 10.23 -3.56 -13.28
CA TYR A 512 10.26 -2.37 -14.15
C TYR A 512 11.63 -1.69 -14.09
N ASN A 513 12.67 -2.53 -14.19
CA ASN A 513 14.05 -2.15 -13.88
C ASN A 513 14.58 -1.07 -14.84
N ALA A 514 14.19 -1.09 -16.11
CA ALA A 514 14.59 -0.06 -17.08
C ALA A 514 14.05 1.33 -16.69
N GLU A 515 12.79 1.43 -16.31
CA GLU A 515 12.18 2.70 -15.88
C GLU A 515 12.75 3.17 -14.53
N ARG A 516 12.96 2.26 -13.56
CA ARG A 516 13.64 2.60 -12.29
C ARG A 516 15.00 3.22 -12.55
N LYS A 517 15.82 2.63 -13.43
CA LYS A 517 17.15 3.16 -13.80
C LYS A 517 17.06 4.53 -14.45
N ASP A 518 16.10 4.75 -15.34
CA ASP A 518 15.87 6.06 -15.97
C ASP A 518 15.50 7.14 -14.95
N MET A 519 14.63 6.82 -13.99
CA MET A 519 14.27 7.73 -12.90
C MET A 519 15.47 8.05 -12.00
N MET A 520 16.25 7.05 -11.61
CA MET A 520 17.44 7.27 -10.78
C MET A 520 18.51 8.06 -11.53
N ALA A 521 18.72 7.77 -12.82
CA ALA A 521 19.60 8.55 -13.68
C ALA A 521 19.12 10.00 -13.80
N PHE A 522 17.82 10.25 -13.92
CA PHE A 522 17.25 11.59 -13.94
C PHE A 522 17.56 12.37 -12.65
N LEU A 523 17.35 11.76 -11.47
CA LEU A 523 17.67 12.39 -10.18
C LEU A 523 19.16 12.74 -10.08
N LYS A 524 20.06 11.82 -10.46
CA LYS A 524 21.52 12.04 -10.46
C LYS A 524 21.95 13.14 -11.42
N ASN A 525 21.53 13.04 -12.69
CA ASN A 525 21.94 13.94 -13.76
C ASN A 525 21.47 15.38 -13.50
N ASN A 526 20.33 15.54 -12.82
CA ASN A 526 19.82 16.84 -12.41
C ASN A 526 20.23 17.25 -10.98
N THR A 527 21.04 16.43 -10.29
CA THR A 527 21.50 16.67 -8.91
C THR A 527 20.34 17.06 -8.01
N ILE A 528 19.30 16.22 -7.97
CA ILE A 528 18.11 16.42 -7.14
C ILE A 528 18.39 15.75 -5.78
N PRO A 529 18.72 16.50 -4.71
CA PRO A 529 18.98 15.93 -3.39
C PRO A 529 17.68 15.55 -2.66
N ASN A 530 17.86 14.84 -1.53
CA ASN A 530 16.85 14.67 -0.47
C ASN A 530 15.53 14.07 -0.95
N VAL A 531 15.64 13.06 -1.81
CA VAL A 531 14.49 12.28 -2.27
C VAL A 531 14.31 11.07 -1.34
N VAL A 532 13.11 10.92 -0.79
CA VAL A 532 12.73 9.78 0.06
C VAL A 532 11.38 9.24 -0.40
N ALA A 533 11.33 7.98 -0.82
CA ALA A 533 10.08 7.27 -1.09
C ALA A 533 9.42 6.80 0.22
N LEU A 534 8.10 6.79 0.20
CA LEU A 534 7.21 6.19 1.18
C LEU A 534 6.40 5.15 0.42
N THR A 535 6.56 3.88 0.77
CA THR A 535 6.02 2.73 0.02
C THR A 535 5.29 1.76 0.96
N GLY A 536 4.39 0.96 0.38
CA GLY A 536 3.54 -0.02 1.07
C GLY A 536 3.63 -1.40 0.41
N ASP A 537 2.46 -1.97 0.07
CA ASP A 537 2.25 -3.21 -0.68
C ASP A 537 2.79 -4.48 0.00
N ILE A 538 4.11 -4.57 0.21
CA ILE A 538 4.80 -5.83 0.48
C ILE A 538 4.57 -6.44 1.89
N HIS A 539 3.77 -5.79 2.73
CA HIS A 539 3.48 -6.25 4.10
C HIS A 539 4.74 -6.53 4.97
N ALA A 540 5.77 -5.70 4.84
CA ALA A 540 6.99 -5.75 5.65
C ALA A 540 7.53 -4.36 5.94
N PHE A 541 8.31 -4.22 7.02
CA PHE A 541 9.10 -3.00 7.20
C PHE A 541 10.47 -3.14 6.56
N PHE A 542 10.75 -2.33 5.55
CA PHE A 542 12.08 -2.17 4.98
C PHE A 542 12.53 -0.72 4.98
N SER A 543 13.84 -0.53 4.98
CA SER A 543 14.40 0.77 4.59
C SER A 543 15.81 0.60 4.03
N GLY A 544 16.15 1.43 3.06
CA GLY A 544 17.48 1.41 2.47
C GLY A 544 17.67 2.47 1.40
N PRO A 545 18.92 2.70 0.95
CA PRO A 545 19.17 3.44 -0.27
C PRO A 545 18.67 2.69 -1.52
N VAL A 546 18.02 3.42 -2.41
CA VAL A 546 17.77 2.99 -3.79
C VAL A 546 19.00 3.30 -4.62
N MET A 547 19.49 2.30 -5.35
CA MET A 547 20.69 2.41 -6.17
C MET A 547 20.35 2.94 -7.57
N ASP A 548 21.32 3.57 -8.21
CA ASP A 548 21.22 3.99 -9.61
C ASP A 548 20.98 2.83 -10.56
N ASP A 549 21.71 1.75 -10.33
CA ASP A 549 21.52 0.46 -10.96
C ASP A 549 21.97 -0.62 -9.97
N PHE A 550 21.02 -1.40 -9.43
CA PHE A 550 21.32 -2.51 -8.53
C PHE A 550 22.16 -3.63 -9.18
N ASP A 551 22.18 -3.71 -10.51
CA ASP A 551 22.93 -4.71 -11.29
C ASP A 551 24.33 -4.21 -11.68
N ALA A 552 24.67 -2.96 -11.39
CA ALA A 552 26.01 -2.44 -11.64
C ALA A 552 27.06 -3.14 -10.77
N SER A 553 28.31 -3.19 -11.24
CA SER A 553 29.42 -3.74 -10.44
C SER A 553 29.74 -2.91 -9.19
N SER A 554 29.37 -1.63 -9.21
CA SER A 554 29.53 -0.69 -8.10
C SER A 554 28.29 0.22 -8.04
N PRO A 555 27.16 -0.29 -7.51
CA PRO A 555 25.92 0.48 -7.41
C PRO A 555 26.10 1.70 -6.51
N THR A 556 25.51 2.83 -6.89
CA THR A 556 25.62 4.10 -6.16
C THR A 556 24.25 4.51 -5.61
N PRO A 557 24.12 4.79 -4.29
CA PRO A 557 22.89 5.33 -3.71
C PRO A 557 22.43 6.65 -4.34
N VAL A 558 21.13 6.79 -4.62
CA VAL A 558 20.52 7.98 -5.25
C VAL A 558 19.47 8.63 -4.35
N MET A 559 18.61 7.81 -3.76
CA MET A 559 17.54 8.22 -2.86
C MET A 559 17.36 7.16 -1.77
N VAL A 560 16.43 7.38 -0.84
CA VAL A 560 16.04 6.40 0.17
C VAL A 560 14.62 5.94 -0.09
N ASP A 561 14.33 4.69 0.24
CA ASP A 561 12.97 4.16 0.32
C ASP A 561 12.67 3.69 1.74
N LEU A 562 11.47 4.03 2.23
CA LEU A 562 10.93 3.67 3.53
C LEU A 562 9.62 2.91 3.32
N VAL A 563 9.65 1.60 3.56
CA VAL A 563 8.54 0.69 3.29
C VAL A 563 7.79 0.42 4.59
N THR A 564 6.48 0.72 4.64
CA THR A 564 5.63 0.36 5.78
C THR A 564 5.08 -1.05 5.61
N ALA A 565 5.00 -1.78 6.72
CA ALA A 565 4.20 -3.00 6.77
C ALA A 565 2.70 -2.66 6.63
N GLY A 566 1.91 -3.69 6.31
CA GLY A 566 0.46 -3.56 6.31
C GLY A 566 -0.07 -3.28 7.71
N VAL A 567 -1.11 -2.46 7.81
CA VAL A 567 -1.81 -2.18 9.07
C VAL A 567 -2.30 -3.48 9.71
N SER A 568 -2.85 -4.39 8.89
CA SER A 568 -3.36 -5.68 9.36
C SER A 568 -3.11 -6.85 8.42
N SER A 569 -2.80 -6.59 7.15
CA SER A 569 -2.61 -7.63 6.14
C SER A 569 -1.51 -8.64 6.52
N THR A 570 -1.61 -9.83 5.92
CA THR A 570 -0.72 -10.96 6.21
C THR A 570 0.73 -10.61 5.86
N SER A 571 1.66 -10.80 6.81
CA SER A 571 3.06 -10.41 6.61
C SER A 571 3.74 -11.16 5.45
N LEU A 572 4.74 -10.53 4.83
CA LEU A 572 5.55 -11.15 3.76
C LEU A 572 6.11 -12.52 4.16
N PHE A 573 6.57 -12.63 5.41
CA PHE A 573 7.04 -13.88 5.98
C PHE A 573 5.96 -14.96 5.90
N ARG A 574 4.74 -14.63 6.32
CA ARG A 574 3.64 -15.60 6.37
C ARG A 574 3.21 -16.02 4.96
N PHE A 575 3.18 -15.09 4.01
CA PHE A 575 2.96 -15.38 2.59
C PHE A 575 3.91 -16.47 2.08
N TYR A 576 5.23 -16.27 2.21
CA TYR A 576 6.19 -17.28 1.73
C TYR A 576 6.17 -18.59 2.53
N VAL A 577 5.81 -18.58 3.81
CA VAL A 577 5.58 -19.82 4.56
C VAL A 577 4.42 -20.60 3.94
N ASP A 578 3.32 -19.92 3.58
CA ASP A 578 2.17 -20.55 2.95
C ASP A 578 2.49 -21.06 1.54
N GLU A 579 3.22 -20.30 0.74
CA GLU A 579 3.67 -20.76 -0.59
C GLU A 579 4.57 -21.99 -0.52
N VAL A 580 5.54 -22.00 0.41
CA VAL A 580 6.41 -23.17 0.61
C VAL A 580 5.62 -24.41 1.05
N HIS A 581 4.53 -24.25 1.80
CA HIS A 581 3.66 -25.36 2.18
C HIS A 581 2.75 -25.82 1.05
N ALA A 582 2.18 -24.88 0.30
CA ALA A 582 1.23 -25.15 -0.77
C ALA A 582 1.92 -25.82 -1.98
N GLN A 583 3.20 -25.52 -2.21
CA GLN A 583 3.91 -25.89 -3.43
C GLN A 583 5.09 -26.84 -3.16
N PRO A 584 4.96 -28.14 -3.47
CA PRO A 584 6.03 -29.12 -3.26
C PRO A 584 7.36 -28.78 -3.97
N SER A 585 7.29 -28.04 -5.08
CA SER A 585 8.47 -27.54 -5.83
C SER A 585 9.31 -26.54 -5.03
N LEU A 586 8.73 -25.86 -4.04
CA LEU A 586 9.38 -24.86 -3.20
C LEU A 586 9.93 -25.44 -1.89
N ALA A 587 9.75 -26.73 -1.60
CA ALA A 587 10.16 -27.34 -0.34
C ALA A 587 11.66 -27.13 -0.02
N GLY A 588 12.52 -27.11 -1.04
CA GLY A 588 13.95 -26.83 -0.89
C GLY A 588 14.29 -25.39 -0.45
N LEU A 589 13.34 -24.45 -0.57
CA LEU A 589 13.50 -23.06 -0.11
C LEU A 589 13.12 -22.88 1.35
N GLN A 590 12.47 -23.87 1.98
CA GLN A 590 12.02 -23.79 3.37
C GLN A 590 13.09 -23.21 4.31
N PRO A 591 14.37 -23.67 4.30
CA PRO A 591 15.38 -23.18 5.24
C PRO A 591 15.73 -21.69 5.08
N LEU A 592 15.46 -21.11 3.91
CA LEU A 592 15.66 -19.69 3.61
C LEU A 592 14.50 -18.82 4.10
N VAL A 593 13.32 -19.43 4.28
CA VAL A 593 12.11 -18.73 4.74
C VAL A 593 11.93 -18.92 6.24
N TYR A 594 11.93 -20.17 6.73
CA TYR A 594 11.69 -20.48 8.13
C TYR A 594 12.40 -21.75 8.62
N GLN A 595 12.57 -21.85 9.93
CA GLN A 595 12.99 -23.08 10.60
C GLN A 595 12.12 -23.30 11.84
N ASN A 596 11.39 -24.40 11.89
CA ASN A 596 10.29 -24.60 12.84
C ASN A 596 9.28 -23.45 12.75
N VAL A 597 9.18 -22.61 13.78
CA VAL A 597 8.32 -21.40 13.79
C VAL A 597 9.16 -20.11 13.74
N THR A 598 10.47 -20.20 13.53
CA THR A 598 11.37 -19.05 13.52
C THR A 598 11.50 -18.48 12.11
N ASN A 599 11.27 -17.16 11.97
CA ASN A 599 11.52 -16.41 10.74
C ASN A 599 13.02 -16.41 10.39
N LYS A 600 13.36 -16.95 9.22
CA LYS A 600 14.72 -16.90 8.62
C LYS A 600 14.81 -15.89 7.47
N LEU A 601 13.66 -15.49 6.92
CA LEU A 601 13.56 -14.58 5.79
C LEU A 601 14.23 -13.24 6.05
N ASN A 602 14.15 -12.68 7.27
CA ASN A 602 14.90 -11.46 7.63
C ASN A 602 16.41 -11.60 7.36
N GLY A 603 16.99 -12.72 7.78
CA GLY A 603 18.41 -13.01 7.60
C GLY A 603 18.77 -13.27 6.15
N THR A 604 17.91 -14.00 5.42
CA THR A 604 18.05 -14.23 3.98
C THR A 604 18.07 -12.91 3.21
N MET A 605 17.09 -12.05 3.44
CA MET A 605 17.01 -10.73 2.80
C MET A 605 18.25 -9.89 3.11
N SER A 606 18.63 -9.79 4.39
CA SER A 606 19.81 -9.01 4.81
C SER A 606 21.13 -9.54 4.22
N THR A 607 21.24 -10.85 4.00
CA THR A 607 22.45 -11.48 3.47
C THR A 607 22.69 -11.13 2.00
N PHE A 608 21.63 -11.14 1.20
CA PHE A 608 21.73 -10.98 -0.26
C PHE A 608 21.42 -9.57 -0.76
N ASN A 609 20.98 -8.68 0.14
CA ASN A 609 20.59 -7.30 -0.18
C ASN A 609 21.26 -6.33 0.80
N ALA A 610 22.56 -6.07 0.59
CA ALA A 610 23.35 -5.22 1.50
C ALA A 610 22.84 -3.75 1.61
N TRP A 611 21.96 -3.33 0.71
CA TRP A 611 21.26 -2.04 0.74
C TRP A 611 20.06 -2.03 1.68
N LEU A 612 19.45 -3.16 2.03
CA LEU A 612 18.41 -3.20 3.06
C LEU A 612 19.05 -2.96 4.43
N LYS A 613 18.85 -1.76 4.99
CA LYS A 613 19.41 -1.34 6.28
C LYS A 613 18.52 -1.71 7.46
N TYR A 614 17.22 -1.85 7.21
CA TYR A 614 16.28 -2.44 8.14
C TYR A 614 15.43 -3.47 7.41
N VAL A 615 15.21 -4.62 8.07
CA VAL A 615 14.43 -5.75 7.55
C VAL A 615 13.58 -6.34 8.66
N ASP A 616 12.26 -6.25 8.50
CA ASP A 616 11.29 -7.00 9.31
C ASP A 616 10.14 -7.51 8.44
N THR A 617 10.31 -8.73 7.93
CA THR A 617 9.35 -9.41 7.05
C THR A 617 8.15 -9.98 7.77
N ASP A 618 8.14 -9.99 9.10
CA ASP A 618 7.04 -10.54 9.90
C ASP A 618 6.42 -9.45 10.76
N ALA A 619 5.92 -8.39 10.11
CA ALA A 619 5.36 -7.23 10.77
C ALA A 619 3.97 -6.90 10.26
N GLN A 620 3.13 -6.42 11.17
CA GLN A 620 2.02 -5.51 10.88
C GLN A 620 2.24 -4.22 11.66
N GLY A 621 1.79 -3.09 11.11
CA GLY A 621 1.86 -1.81 11.79
C GLY A 621 1.82 -0.60 10.88
N TYR A 622 2.53 0.45 11.27
CA TYR A 622 2.55 1.73 10.57
C TYR A 622 3.88 2.45 10.79
N ALA A 623 4.12 3.49 10.00
CA ALA A 623 5.31 4.32 10.11
C ALA A 623 4.95 5.77 10.45
N VAL A 624 5.75 6.40 11.33
CA VAL A 624 5.60 7.83 11.70
C VAL A 624 6.86 8.58 11.33
N VAL A 625 6.73 9.59 10.48
CA VAL A 625 7.81 10.46 10.05
C VAL A 625 7.80 11.76 10.84
N THR A 626 8.96 12.14 11.36
CA THR A 626 9.26 13.49 11.83
C THR A 626 10.33 14.10 10.92
N LEU A 627 9.96 15.14 10.19
CA LEU A 627 10.79 15.79 9.17
C LEU A 627 11.19 17.19 9.62
N THR A 628 12.48 17.49 9.54
CA THR A 628 13.07 18.82 9.75
C THR A 628 13.96 19.17 8.56
N ALA A 629 14.47 20.41 8.47
CA ALA A 629 15.34 20.80 7.35
C ALA A 629 16.60 19.93 7.23
N ASP A 630 17.13 19.43 8.35
CA ASP A 630 18.40 18.71 8.40
C ASP A 630 18.25 17.19 8.42
N ARG A 631 17.08 16.68 8.82
CA ARG A 631 16.88 15.24 9.03
C ARG A 631 15.43 14.80 8.88
N LEU A 632 15.25 13.63 8.28
CA LEU A 632 14.06 12.80 8.37
C LEU A 632 14.29 11.69 9.42
N THR A 633 13.36 11.54 10.35
CA THR A 633 13.31 10.41 11.30
C THR A 633 12.04 9.62 11.04
N CYS A 634 12.12 8.30 10.93
CA CYS A 634 10.98 7.41 10.73
C CYS A 634 10.94 6.36 11.84
N ASP A 635 9.85 6.33 12.59
CA ASP A 635 9.53 5.32 13.59
C ASP A 635 8.63 4.24 12.96
N PHE A 636 9.18 3.06 12.70
CA PHE A 636 8.40 1.88 12.33
C PHE A 636 7.78 1.27 13.60
N ARG A 637 6.45 1.37 13.73
CA ARG A 637 5.67 0.91 14.88
C ARG A 637 5.14 -0.49 14.59
N LYS A 638 5.80 -1.53 15.11
CA LYS A 638 5.33 -2.91 14.99
C LYS A 638 4.23 -3.19 16.00
N MET A 639 3.14 -3.79 15.55
CA MET A 639 2.02 -4.19 16.40
C MET A 639 2.25 -5.57 17.00
N LYS A 640 1.68 -5.81 18.19
CA LYS A 640 1.54 -7.16 18.74
C LYS A 640 0.60 -7.96 17.84
N PRO A 641 0.78 -9.28 17.71
CA PRO A 641 -0.14 -10.09 16.92
C PRO A 641 -1.48 -10.27 17.64
N LEU A 642 -2.54 -10.48 16.86
CA LEU A 642 -3.81 -11.05 17.35
C LEU A 642 -3.58 -12.44 17.94
N VAL A 643 -4.26 -12.76 19.04
CA VAL A 643 -4.23 -14.10 19.65
C VAL A 643 -5.65 -14.62 19.79
N ASN A 644 -5.99 -15.68 19.06
CA ASN A 644 -7.31 -16.33 19.10
C ASN A 644 -8.51 -15.39 18.86
N GLY A 645 -8.36 -14.43 17.95
CA GLY A 645 -9.42 -13.46 17.64
C GLY A 645 -9.53 -12.29 18.63
N GLU A 646 -8.69 -12.27 19.67
CA GLU A 646 -8.68 -11.22 20.68
C GLU A 646 -7.65 -10.13 20.38
N LEU A 647 -8.09 -8.88 20.53
CA LEU A 647 -7.23 -7.71 20.46
C LEU A 647 -6.05 -7.81 21.45
N PRO A 648 -4.85 -7.36 21.06
CA PRO A 648 -3.74 -7.25 22.00
C PRO A 648 -4.04 -6.20 23.07
N ALA A 649 -3.52 -6.43 24.28
CA ALA A 649 -3.62 -5.45 25.36
C ALA A 649 -2.81 -4.18 25.03
N ALA A 650 -3.38 -3.02 25.37
CA ALA A 650 -2.74 -1.72 25.24
C ALA A 650 -1.46 -1.60 26.12
N PRO A 651 -0.40 -0.91 25.66
CA PRO A 651 -0.22 -0.42 24.30
C PRO A 651 -0.11 -1.60 23.32
N ALA A 652 -0.81 -1.52 22.19
CA ALA A 652 -0.82 -2.56 21.17
C ALA A 652 0.47 -2.57 20.34
N VAL A 653 1.28 -1.50 20.39
CA VAL A 653 2.63 -1.46 19.84
C VAL A 653 3.52 -2.46 20.59
N ALA A 654 4.11 -3.41 19.85
CA ALA A 654 5.08 -4.38 20.34
C ALA A 654 6.49 -3.80 20.42
N GLY A 655 6.86 -2.94 19.48
CA GLY A 655 8.19 -2.35 19.40
C GLY A 655 8.23 -1.18 18.42
N THR A 656 9.27 -0.38 18.54
CA THR A 656 9.57 0.70 17.59
C THR A 656 11.00 0.57 17.14
N THR A 657 11.19 0.58 15.82
CA THR A 657 12.51 0.73 15.21
C THR A 657 12.57 2.10 14.57
N THR A 658 13.54 2.92 14.98
CA THR A 658 13.74 4.25 14.44
C THR A 658 14.87 4.24 13.42
N VAL A 659 14.61 4.79 12.24
CA VAL A 659 15.64 5.06 11.22
C VAL A 659 15.73 6.56 10.94
N THR A 660 16.89 6.99 10.46
CA THR A 660 17.13 8.40 10.11
C THR A 660 17.78 8.52 8.74
N VAL A 661 17.44 9.61 8.05
CA VAL A 661 18.06 10.06 6.80
C VAL A 661 18.50 11.51 7.01
N ASP A 662 19.81 11.75 6.93
CA ASP A 662 20.38 13.08 7.04
C ASP A 662 20.32 13.81 5.68
N THR A 663 20.12 15.12 5.71
CA THR A 663 20.09 15.95 4.50
C THR A 663 21.39 15.81 3.70
N GLY A 664 21.27 15.72 2.38
CA GLY A 664 22.37 15.59 1.44
C GLY A 664 22.94 14.17 1.30
N VAL A 665 22.46 13.19 2.09
CA VAL A 665 22.99 11.82 2.10
C VAL A 665 21.88 10.81 1.80
N PRO A 666 21.90 10.12 0.65
CA PRO A 666 20.96 9.04 0.35
C PRO A 666 21.37 7.77 1.10
N ALA A 667 21.29 7.80 2.44
CA ALA A 667 21.61 6.68 3.30
C ALA A 667 20.67 6.61 4.50
N VAL A 668 20.45 5.39 4.97
CA VAL A 668 19.64 5.10 6.15
C VAL A 668 20.53 4.71 7.31
N ASN A 669 20.34 5.35 8.45
CA ASN A 669 20.99 4.99 9.71
C ASN A 669 19.94 4.47 10.70
N LEU A 670 20.15 3.26 11.23
CA LEU A 670 19.40 2.78 12.38
C LEU A 670 19.79 3.60 13.62
N ALA A 671 18.81 4.16 14.32
CA ALA A 671 19.06 4.78 15.61
C ALA A 671 19.44 3.67 16.61
N VAL A 672 20.57 3.86 17.29
CA VAL A 672 21.10 2.94 18.32
C VAL A 672 20.38 3.16 19.65
#